data_AF-A0A936W1L9-F1
#
_entry.id   AF-A0A936W1L9-F1
#
_cell.length_a   1.000
_cell.length_b   1.000
_cell.length_c   1.000
_cell.angle_alpha   90.00
_cell.angle_beta   90.00
_cell.angle_gamma   90.00
#
_symmetry.space_group_name_H-M   'P 1'
#
loop_
_entity.id
_entity.type
_entity.pdbx_description
1 polymer ?
#
loop_
_entity_poly.entity_id
_entity_poly.type
_entity_poly.pdbx_seq_one_letter_code
_entity_poly.pdbx_strand_id
1 'polypeptide(L)'
;MIRIPILLVSLFCVLATAFAQKPVPGKTMSLFQGRQAEVFTLFGPATAAKEETRQYVANAFSLSIQPAALEALQNADAGIISIQLPDPLNIQLDLYRTSVFSSDAMISTSDGRVFAPNPDHQFYRGMIHGDPNSLAIVSVFNSRVQILFADKDGNRRIQQSADGSYLLFKDLDILVPKDISCFVDETNDSSHAEAAPSPNQRMAGNCVHVYVECDYKSYQDNGSSVPNTEEWVAELWNEVITLYENEDIPVEVSDVLVYTSTDPFANSPNTGLMLDTFMIHINNITYDGRLAHLLSTRSLGGGIAYVDVLCSNSFQVAVSTSLSTNIVPLPTFSWSVECVTHEMGHNMGSRHTHACAWNGNNTAIDGCGPAAGYNEGCNGPLPQDGTIMSYCHLVSGVGIDFNLGFGPQPGDLIRHRYNNASCNTGTCTPPLCTSLTTPTPGSTGVDINQNLFWTSSDGAEGYKLTIGTTPTNGSILNNVDVGLVTTYNPVNSFPFNTTIYVKIVPYNVIGDATGCANQSFTTEANIAPSCTMLTFPLNGATGISVDPIITWAHSSGNQSGYKISIGTTLGGTQIANLVDVGNVNTYDHPSSFPYATTLYVKITPYWSGGDITNCPSESFTTLVPIPGDFCSMAINLPCGSSIAGTTIGALPDTGLPVCVAGIQAPGIWYTFVGDGSNAIIATCSQSNYDTQLNAYQGTCTSLTCVTGIDDFCYTSSLISFPTTVGTNYYILVQGWGGQQGTFTLTRSCYSGPFYCMSSGRESSLEWIQNVNFNSDPNTSGSSSYSDYTGSPLTVSRGGSYAITITPGFLQGTRTEYYKVWIDFNHDGDFSDGGEQVFSAGPSTTSVSGTIAIPVTATKAITRMRVSMRYAETPPSSCGTYDNGEVEDYALNIRCNLVTSNLDNTGNGTLRNVSACADDGEDILFAASLNNQTININTTQLTVDGQWKWMATAGSNIEIKANTATRVLNIPAGFSAEIQNLKITGGSAANGSAIDNLGTLTLRDTKLYRATGTNTALRNRGPLTVIGNCDIRN
;
A
#
# COMPACT_ATOMS: atom_id res chain seq x y z
N MET A 1 92.14 -9.08 40.57
CA MET A 1 91.15 -10.18 40.45
C MET A 1 90.03 -9.90 41.44
N ILE A 2 88.80 -9.71 40.99
CA ILE A 2 87.51 -10.18 41.55
C ILE A 2 86.45 -9.75 40.54
N ARG A 3 85.67 -10.72 40.06
CA ARG A 3 84.71 -10.64 38.93
C ARG A 3 83.28 -10.53 39.45
N ILE A 4 82.48 -9.74 38.73
CA ILE A 4 81.02 -9.59 38.80
C ILE A 4 80.36 -10.81 38.12
N PRO A 5 79.31 -11.44 38.67
CA PRO A 5 78.62 -12.53 37.99
C PRO A 5 77.47 -12.03 37.11
N ILE A 6 77.38 -12.66 35.95
CA ILE A 6 76.37 -12.57 34.90
C ILE A 6 75.11 -13.33 35.37
N LEU A 7 73.93 -12.73 35.26
CA LEU A 7 72.65 -13.44 35.36
C LEU A 7 72.05 -13.59 33.95
N LEU A 8 71.86 -14.84 33.53
CA LEU A 8 71.23 -15.22 32.27
C LEU A 8 69.77 -14.76 32.23
N VAL A 9 69.39 -14.05 31.15
CA VAL A 9 68.00 -13.91 30.72
C VAL A 9 67.71 -15.07 29.76
N SER A 10 66.86 -16.00 30.20
CA SER A 10 66.35 -17.11 29.41
C SER A 10 65.27 -16.62 28.44
N LEU A 11 65.56 -16.72 27.15
CA LEU A 11 64.66 -16.51 26.02
C LEU A 11 63.62 -17.65 26.01
N PHE A 12 62.40 -17.38 26.48
CA PHE A 12 61.25 -18.27 26.25
C PHE A 12 60.74 -18.03 24.82
N CYS A 13 61.19 -18.86 23.88
CA CYS A 13 60.47 -19.07 22.62
C CYS A 13 59.18 -19.84 22.92
N VAL A 14 58.05 -19.13 23.02
CA VAL A 14 56.74 -19.73 22.86
C VAL A 14 56.50 -19.84 21.37
N LEU A 15 56.54 -21.08 20.85
CA LEU A 15 55.96 -21.44 19.56
C LEU A 15 54.43 -21.25 19.67
N ALA A 16 53.96 -20.03 19.45
CA ALA A 16 52.57 -19.78 19.15
C ALA A 16 52.32 -20.26 17.72
N THR A 17 51.42 -21.22 17.56
CA THR A 17 50.75 -21.47 16.27
C THR A 17 50.07 -20.16 15.87
N ALA A 18 50.67 -19.43 14.94
CA ALA A 18 50.16 -18.17 14.44
C ALA A 18 48.88 -18.42 13.63
N PHE A 19 47.72 -18.36 14.29
CA PHE A 19 46.53 -17.89 13.61
C PHE A 19 46.78 -16.41 13.31
N ALA A 20 46.77 -16.03 12.04
CA ALA A 20 46.90 -14.63 11.65
C ALA A 20 45.76 -13.84 12.31
N GLN A 21 46.13 -12.82 13.08
CA GLN A 21 45.16 -11.91 13.70
C GLN A 21 44.36 -11.21 12.61
N LYS A 22 43.03 -11.14 12.74
CA LYS A 22 42.18 -10.46 11.75
C LYS A 22 42.44 -8.95 11.71
N PRO A 23 42.24 -8.26 10.56
CA PRO A 23 42.61 -6.86 10.36
C PRO A 23 41.94 -5.88 11.34
N VAL A 24 40.64 -6.00 11.59
CA VAL A 24 39.90 -5.03 12.43
C VAL A 24 40.36 -5.09 13.91
N PRO A 25 40.43 -6.27 14.56
CA PRO A 25 41.01 -6.37 15.92
C PRO A 25 42.49 -6.00 15.97
N GLY A 26 43.28 -6.36 14.94
CA GLY A 26 44.68 -5.99 14.82
C GLY A 26 44.89 -4.48 14.80
N LYS A 27 44.10 -3.77 13.99
CA LYS A 27 44.10 -2.30 13.92
C LYS A 27 43.67 -1.68 15.24
N THR A 28 42.61 -2.19 15.86
CA THR A 28 42.14 -1.71 17.17
C THR A 28 43.23 -1.81 18.23
N MET A 29 43.88 -2.98 18.36
CA MET A 29 45.01 -3.16 19.27
C MET A 29 46.14 -2.17 19.00
N SER A 30 46.48 -1.94 17.73
CA SER A 30 47.55 -0.99 17.37
C SER A 30 47.22 0.45 17.75
N LEU A 31 45.96 0.88 17.58
CA LEU A 31 45.52 2.25 17.91
C LEU A 31 45.43 2.48 19.43
N PHE A 32 45.08 1.45 20.19
CA PHE A 32 44.99 1.50 21.65
C PHE A 32 46.36 1.36 22.36
N GLN A 33 47.42 0.96 21.65
CA GLN A 33 48.76 0.86 22.23
C GLN A 33 49.29 2.22 22.71
N GLY A 34 49.36 2.39 24.03
CA GLY A 34 49.91 3.59 24.67
C GLY A 34 48.96 4.80 24.69
N ARG A 35 47.69 4.62 24.33
CA ARG A 35 46.64 5.65 24.39
C ARG A 35 45.57 5.23 25.40
N GLN A 36 44.95 6.19 26.09
CA GLN A 36 43.74 5.95 26.89
C GLN A 36 42.53 6.48 26.13
N ALA A 37 41.54 5.63 25.91
CA ALA A 37 40.26 6.00 25.30
C ALA A 37 39.28 6.49 26.38
N GLU A 38 38.38 7.41 26.00
CA GLU A 38 37.25 7.78 26.83
C GLU A 38 36.24 6.63 26.91
N VAL A 39 35.69 6.37 28.10
CA VAL A 39 34.79 5.24 28.35
C VAL A 39 33.36 5.74 28.54
N PHE A 40 32.46 5.31 27.67
CA PHE A 40 31.04 5.66 27.69
C PHE A 40 30.19 4.54 28.28
N THR A 41 29.28 4.88 29.17
CA THR A 41 28.26 3.97 29.71
C THR A 41 26.89 4.41 29.19
N LEU A 42 26.49 3.88 28.04
CA LEU A 42 25.29 4.34 27.33
C LEU A 42 23.99 3.84 27.95
N PHE A 43 24.01 2.69 28.62
CA PHE A 43 22.81 2.00 29.07
C PHE A 43 22.77 1.88 30.59
N GLY A 44 21.55 1.97 31.15
CA GLY A 44 21.28 1.53 32.51
C GLY A 44 21.38 0.00 32.67
N PRO A 45 21.17 -0.53 33.91
CA PRO A 45 21.17 -1.96 34.16
C PRO A 45 20.18 -2.71 33.28
N ALA A 46 20.58 -3.87 32.74
CA ALA A 46 19.69 -4.68 31.93
C ALA A 46 18.60 -5.35 32.77
N THR A 47 17.39 -5.44 32.21
CA THR A 47 16.25 -6.14 32.82
C THR A 47 15.76 -7.24 31.88
N ALA A 48 15.05 -8.24 32.40
CA ALA A 48 14.47 -9.27 31.53
C ALA A 48 13.48 -8.62 30.54
N ALA A 49 13.54 -9.00 29.26
CA ALA A 49 12.57 -8.52 28.28
C ALA A 49 11.15 -8.96 28.63
N LYS A 50 10.15 -8.19 28.15
CA LYS A 50 8.73 -8.45 28.39
C LYS A 50 8.31 -9.80 27.78
N GLU A 51 7.26 -10.42 28.32
CA GLU A 51 6.76 -11.72 27.84
C GLU A 51 6.35 -11.66 26.35
N GLU A 52 5.79 -10.53 25.90
CA GLU A 52 5.40 -10.29 24.52
C GLU A 52 6.59 -10.32 23.53
N THR A 53 7.81 -10.06 23.99
CA THR A 53 9.04 -10.18 23.19
C THR A 53 9.42 -11.64 22.94
N ARG A 54 9.01 -12.56 23.83
CA ARG A 54 9.41 -13.98 23.78
C ARG A 54 8.79 -14.79 22.64
N GLN A 55 7.77 -14.27 21.97
CA GLN A 55 7.24 -14.88 20.75
C GLN A 55 8.14 -14.65 19.53
N TYR A 56 9.07 -13.69 19.62
CA TYR A 56 9.96 -13.29 18.53
C TYR A 56 11.43 -13.62 18.82
N VAL A 57 11.85 -13.56 20.10
CA VAL A 57 13.21 -13.90 20.55
C VAL A 57 13.15 -14.69 21.85
N ALA A 58 13.72 -15.89 21.89
CA ALA A 58 13.65 -16.82 23.02
C ALA A 58 14.28 -16.25 24.30
N ASN A 59 15.42 -15.56 24.17
CA ASN A 59 16.13 -14.94 25.29
C ASN A 59 16.57 -13.52 24.93
N ALA A 60 16.06 -12.52 25.64
CA ALA A 60 16.44 -11.12 25.45
C ALA A 60 16.42 -10.34 26.78
N PHE A 61 17.24 -9.29 26.84
CA PHE A 61 17.23 -8.31 27.92
C PHE A 61 16.79 -6.94 27.39
N SER A 62 16.00 -6.20 28.16
CA SER A 62 15.65 -4.82 27.87
C SER A 62 16.67 -3.87 28.51
N LEU A 63 17.09 -2.89 27.73
CA LEU A 63 18.03 -1.83 28.06
C LEU A 63 17.33 -0.47 27.91
N SER A 64 17.80 0.52 28.68
CA SER A 64 17.38 1.91 28.54
C SER A 64 18.61 2.76 28.30
N ILE A 65 18.60 3.50 27.18
CA ILE A 65 19.66 4.43 26.85
C ILE A 65 19.58 5.65 27.76
N GLN A 66 20.75 6.19 28.13
CA GLN A 66 20.88 7.43 28.88
C GLN A 66 21.10 8.59 27.89
N PRO A 67 20.13 9.49 27.68
CA PRO A 67 20.24 10.53 26.64
C PRO A 67 21.49 11.40 26.77
N ALA A 68 21.86 11.78 28.01
CA ALA A 68 23.06 12.56 28.27
C ALA A 68 24.37 11.82 27.93
N ALA A 69 24.39 10.48 28.04
CA ALA A 69 25.56 9.68 27.67
C ALA A 69 25.68 9.51 26.15
N LEU A 70 24.54 9.42 25.44
CA LEU A 70 24.51 9.43 23.98
C LEU A 70 24.97 10.79 23.42
N GLU A 71 24.47 11.88 24.00
CA GLU A 71 24.92 13.24 23.65
C GLU A 71 26.41 13.43 23.95
N ALA A 72 26.91 12.91 25.07
CA ALA A 72 28.35 12.93 25.36
C ALA A 72 29.16 12.13 24.34
N LEU A 73 28.68 10.96 23.90
CA LEU A 73 29.33 10.16 22.87
C LEU A 73 29.36 10.89 21.52
N GLN A 74 28.26 11.52 21.11
CA GLN A 74 28.18 12.31 19.88
C GLN A 74 29.18 13.48 19.88
N ASN A 75 29.46 14.04 21.06
CA ASN A 75 30.42 15.13 21.25
C ASN A 75 31.86 14.66 21.56
N ALA A 76 32.12 13.36 21.55
CA ALA A 76 33.41 12.80 21.91
C ALA A 76 34.51 13.13 20.89
N ASP A 77 35.76 13.23 21.36
CA ASP A 77 36.93 13.46 20.52
C ASP A 77 37.09 12.35 19.46
N ALA A 78 37.38 12.73 18.22
CA ALA A 78 37.40 11.82 17.09
C ALA A 78 38.67 10.95 17.09
N GLY A 79 38.49 9.63 17.28
CA GLY A 79 39.56 8.67 17.02
C GLY A 79 39.29 7.28 17.61
N ILE A 80 39.42 7.16 18.93
CA ILE A 80 39.20 5.90 19.66
C ILE A 80 38.31 6.14 20.88
N ILE A 81 37.37 5.23 21.11
CA ILE A 81 36.45 5.26 22.26
C ILE A 81 36.32 3.86 22.84
N SER A 82 35.86 3.77 24.09
CA SER A 82 35.41 2.51 24.66
C SER A 82 33.95 2.62 25.11
N ILE A 83 33.13 1.59 24.87
CA ILE A 83 31.74 1.52 25.35
C ILE A 83 31.64 0.38 26.36
N GLN A 84 31.22 0.70 27.58
CA GLN A 84 30.97 -0.28 28.62
C GLN A 84 29.51 -0.73 28.57
N LEU A 85 29.30 -2.03 28.34
CA LEU A 85 27.98 -2.67 28.38
C LEU A 85 27.63 -3.11 29.82
N PRO A 86 26.35 -3.01 30.22
CA PRO A 86 25.93 -3.29 31.60
C PRO A 86 25.88 -4.80 31.91
N ASP A 87 25.67 -5.13 33.19
CA ASP A 87 25.31 -6.48 33.63
C ASP A 87 24.06 -6.99 32.87
N PRO A 88 23.97 -8.30 32.53
CA PRO A 88 24.87 -9.38 32.95
C PRO A 88 26.10 -9.61 32.04
N LEU A 89 26.27 -8.83 30.97
CA LEU A 89 27.43 -9.00 30.07
C LEU A 89 28.71 -8.50 30.72
N ASN A 90 28.68 -7.27 31.24
CA ASN A 90 29.84 -6.57 31.78
C ASN A 90 31.06 -6.59 30.82
N ILE A 91 30.79 -6.29 29.54
CA ILE A 91 31.78 -6.30 28.44
C ILE A 91 32.13 -4.86 28.06
N GLN A 92 33.41 -4.58 27.83
CA GLN A 92 33.87 -3.32 27.23
C GLN A 92 34.18 -3.55 25.74
N LEU A 93 33.71 -2.65 24.89
CA LEU A 93 34.04 -2.60 23.46
C LEU A 93 35.09 -1.53 23.23
N ASP A 94 36.20 -1.86 22.60
CA ASP A 94 37.24 -0.92 22.17
C ASP A 94 37.07 -0.64 20.69
N LEU A 95 36.92 0.64 20.34
CA LEU A 95 36.40 1.06 19.04
C LEU A 95 37.24 2.20 18.45
N TYR A 96 37.35 2.23 17.14
CA TYR A 96 37.89 3.37 16.38
C TYR A 96 36.89 3.87 15.35
N ARG A 97 36.94 5.17 15.05
CA ARG A 97 35.99 5.83 14.13
C ARG A 97 36.24 5.43 12.67
N THR A 98 35.17 5.35 11.88
CA THR A 98 35.20 5.02 10.44
C THR A 98 34.16 5.83 9.65
N SER A 99 34.25 5.78 8.32
CA SER A 99 33.22 6.23 7.36
C SER A 99 32.47 5.03 6.77
N VAL A 100 31.24 5.28 6.31
CA VAL A 100 30.43 4.35 5.51
C VAL A 100 30.35 4.85 4.06
N PHE A 101 30.09 6.14 3.89
CA PHE A 101 29.99 6.81 2.61
C PHE A 101 31.36 7.36 2.16
N SER A 102 31.59 7.40 0.84
CA SER A 102 32.70 8.14 0.27
C SER A 102 32.54 9.65 0.54
N SER A 103 33.63 10.40 0.44
CA SER A 103 33.63 11.85 0.77
C SER A 103 32.74 12.71 -0.12
N ASP A 104 32.46 12.24 -1.32
CA ASP A 104 31.67 12.88 -2.37
C ASP A 104 30.30 12.23 -2.55
N ALA A 105 29.96 11.27 -1.69
CA ALA A 105 28.72 10.55 -1.81
C ALA A 105 27.52 11.48 -1.71
N MET A 106 26.57 11.26 -2.61
CA MET A 106 25.30 11.95 -2.59
C MET A 106 24.17 10.95 -2.42
N ILE A 107 23.12 11.40 -1.74
CA ILE A 107 21.86 10.70 -1.69
C ILE A 107 20.90 11.47 -2.59
N SER A 108 20.34 10.75 -3.54
CA SER A 108 19.41 11.27 -4.53
C SER A 108 18.05 10.61 -4.37
N THR A 109 17.00 11.28 -4.84
CA THR A 109 15.64 10.74 -4.84
C THR A 109 15.06 10.68 -6.24
N SER A 110 14.11 9.76 -6.47
CA SER A 110 13.45 9.60 -7.77
C SER A 110 12.69 10.85 -8.26
N ASP A 111 12.36 11.80 -7.36
CA ASP A 111 11.77 13.09 -7.70
C ASP A 111 12.80 14.21 -7.96
N GLY A 112 14.09 13.88 -8.00
CA GLY A 112 15.18 14.75 -8.44
C GLY A 112 15.84 15.59 -7.34
N ARG A 113 15.56 15.32 -6.05
CA ARG A 113 16.28 15.96 -4.93
C ARG A 113 17.63 15.26 -4.72
N VAL A 114 18.60 16.02 -4.23
CA VAL A 114 19.96 15.55 -3.96
C VAL A 114 20.47 16.22 -2.68
N PHE A 115 21.07 15.45 -1.77
CA PHE A 115 21.58 15.90 -0.48
C PHE A 115 22.83 15.10 -0.09
N ALA A 116 23.69 15.67 0.74
CA ALA A 116 24.83 14.96 1.29
C ALA A 116 24.36 14.06 2.45
N PRO A 117 25.03 12.91 2.68
CA PRO A 117 24.83 12.12 3.90
C PRO A 117 24.96 12.98 5.15
N ASN A 118 24.13 12.70 6.14
CA ASN A 118 24.06 13.42 7.39
C ASN A 118 25.41 13.32 8.13
N PRO A 119 26.11 14.46 8.33
CA PRO A 119 27.45 14.47 8.93
C PRO A 119 27.46 14.13 10.43
N ASP A 120 26.29 14.14 11.09
CA ASP A 120 26.16 13.82 12.51
C ASP A 120 26.14 12.31 12.77
N HIS A 121 25.94 11.49 11.73
CA HIS A 121 26.04 10.04 11.86
C HIS A 121 27.50 9.63 12.13
N GLN A 122 27.73 8.84 13.17
CA GLN A 122 29.06 8.38 13.57
C GLN A 122 29.14 6.86 13.56
N PHE A 123 30.17 6.34 12.90
CA PHE A 123 30.36 4.91 12.74
C PHE A 123 31.66 4.50 13.40
N TYR A 124 31.63 3.37 14.09
CA TYR A 124 32.77 2.80 14.77
C TYR A 124 32.84 1.30 14.55
N ARG A 125 34.06 0.78 14.58
CA ARG A 125 34.35 -0.64 14.53
C ARG A 125 35.55 -0.97 15.41
N GLY A 126 35.66 -2.21 15.84
CA GLY A 126 36.76 -2.66 16.67
C GLY A 126 36.54 -4.06 17.24
N MET A 127 36.82 -4.23 18.54
CA MET A 127 36.82 -5.53 19.20
C MET A 127 36.30 -5.44 20.64
N ILE A 128 35.98 -6.57 21.23
CA ILE A 128 35.83 -6.69 22.68
C ILE A 128 37.20 -6.50 23.34
N HIS A 129 37.24 -5.68 24.40
CA HIS A 129 38.47 -5.35 25.11
C HIS A 129 39.26 -6.60 25.51
N GLY A 130 40.49 -6.71 24.99
CA GLY A 130 41.39 -7.82 25.28
C GLY A 130 41.11 -9.13 24.54
N ASP A 131 40.09 -9.20 23.67
CA ASP A 131 39.82 -10.37 22.84
C ASP A 131 40.12 -10.10 21.35
N PRO A 132 41.30 -10.51 20.84
CA PRO A 132 41.69 -10.28 19.45
C PRO A 132 40.91 -11.15 18.45
N ASN A 133 40.08 -12.08 18.92
CA ASN A 133 39.23 -12.93 18.09
C ASN A 133 37.77 -12.52 18.22
N SER A 134 37.48 -11.24 18.41
CA SER A 134 36.12 -10.71 18.50
C SER A 134 35.94 -9.56 17.52
N LEU A 135 34.69 -9.22 17.25
CA LEU A 135 34.32 -8.09 16.40
C LEU A 135 33.32 -7.21 17.13
N ALA A 136 33.44 -5.90 17.01
CA ALA A 136 32.45 -4.94 17.51
C ALA A 136 32.20 -3.86 16.45
N ILE A 137 30.93 -3.53 16.23
CA ILE A 137 30.46 -2.55 15.24
C ILE A 137 29.41 -1.68 15.93
N VAL A 138 29.54 -0.36 15.82
CA VAL A 138 28.63 0.61 16.44
C VAL A 138 28.26 1.71 15.44
N SER A 139 26.96 1.95 15.30
CA SER A 139 26.41 3.06 14.53
C SER A 139 25.67 4.01 15.47
N VAL A 140 26.04 5.28 15.46
CA VAL A 140 25.47 6.33 16.33
C VAL A 140 24.74 7.34 15.44
N PHE A 141 23.45 7.50 15.71
CA PHE A 141 22.55 8.44 15.06
C PHE A 141 22.05 9.48 16.07
N ASN A 142 21.29 10.48 15.63
CA ASN A 142 20.88 11.62 16.46
C ASN A 142 20.14 11.21 17.75
N SER A 143 19.28 10.20 17.69
CA SER A 143 18.45 9.77 18.82
C SER A 143 18.60 8.30 19.20
N ARG A 144 19.47 7.55 18.50
CA ARG A 144 19.63 6.11 18.69
C ARG A 144 21.06 5.64 18.43
N VAL A 145 21.47 4.58 19.10
CA VAL A 145 22.68 3.81 18.81
C VAL A 145 22.30 2.40 18.37
N GLN A 146 23.15 1.74 17.57
CA GLN A 146 23.03 0.34 17.19
C GLN A 146 24.37 -0.34 17.42
N ILE A 147 24.36 -1.52 18.05
CA ILE A 147 25.58 -2.24 18.41
C ILE A 147 25.44 -3.70 17.99
N LEU A 148 26.40 -4.16 17.19
CA LEU A 148 26.64 -5.57 16.90
C LEU A 148 28.01 -5.95 17.45
N PHE A 149 28.10 -7.08 18.13
CA PHE A 149 29.39 -7.65 18.49
C PHE A 149 29.34 -9.17 18.48
N ALA A 150 30.46 -9.79 18.10
CA ALA A 150 30.57 -11.23 17.96
C ALA A 150 31.85 -11.72 18.65
N ASP A 151 31.74 -12.86 19.32
CA ASP A 151 32.84 -13.57 19.97
C ASP A 151 32.64 -15.08 19.80
N LYS A 152 33.38 -15.90 20.55
CA LYS A 152 33.25 -17.37 20.55
C LYS A 152 31.84 -17.92 20.86
N ASP A 153 30.93 -17.10 21.40
CA ASP A 153 29.56 -17.49 21.75
C ASP A 153 28.52 -16.98 20.74
N GLY A 154 28.98 -16.47 19.59
CA GLY A 154 28.20 -16.01 18.45
C GLY A 154 27.86 -14.52 18.45
N ASN A 155 27.04 -14.12 17.48
CA ASN A 155 26.58 -12.75 17.31
C ASN A 155 25.61 -12.31 18.42
N ARG A 156 25.84 -11.10 18.95
CA ARG A 156 24.97 -10.41 19.90
C ARG A 156 24.65 -9.01 19.39
N ARG A 157 23.42 -8.55 19.62
CA ARG A 157 22.94 -7.24 19.18
C ARG A 157 22.33 -6.45 20.31
N ILE A 158 22.50 -5.13 20.27
CA ILE A 158 21.71 -4.16 21.03
C ILE A 158 21.01 -3.26 20.02
N GLN A 159 19.68 -3.36 19.97
CA GLN A 159 18.87 -2.67 18.99
C GLN A 159 17.62 -2.03 19.58
N GLN A 160 17.24 -0.87 19.05
CA GLN A 160 16.03 -0.18 19.46
C GLN A 160 14.77 -0.90 18.94
N SER A 161 13.76 -1.05 19.80
CA SER A 161 12.43 -1.55 19.44
C SER A 161 11.47 -0.41 19.11
N ALA A 162 10.33 -0.73 18.50
CA ALA A 162 9.30 0.24 18.11
C ALA A 162 8.74 1.09 19.28
N ASP A 163 8.85 0.62 20.52
CA ASP A 163 8.46 1.36 21.73
C ASP A 163 9.57 2.31 22.26
N GLY A 164 10.69 2.42 21.53
CA GLY A 164 11.83 3.26 21.88
C GLY A 164 12.79 2.65 22.91
N SER A 165 12.46 1.48 23.48
CA SER A 165 13.37 0.74 24.37
C SER A 165 14.44 0.00 23.57
N TYR A 166 15.47 -0.51 24.25
CA TYR A 166 16.53 -1.28 23.62
C TYR A 166 16.44 -2.75 24.01
N LEU A 167 16.78 -3.65 23.08
CA LEU A 167 16.83 -5.09 23.30
C LEU A 167 18.23 -5.61 23.04
N LEU A 168 18.75 -6.38 24.00
CA LEU A 168 19.97 -7.16 23.91
C LEU A 168 19.62 -8.64 23.72
N PHE A 169 20.08 -9.26 22.64
CA PHE A 169 19.81 -10.67 22.33
C PHE A 169 20.90 -11.30 21.47
N LYS A 170 20.88 -12.64 21.36
CA LYS A 170 21.69 -13.39 20.39
C LYS A 170 20.90 -13.68 19.13
N ASP A 171 21.57 -13.69 17.98
CA ASP A 171 20.93 -13.99 16.70
C ASP A 171 20.30 -15.39 16.63
N LEU A 172 20.89 -16.36 17.35
CA LEU A 172 20.38 -17.72 17.46
C LEU A 172 19.11 -17.83 18.31
N ASP A 173 18.80 -16.83 19.13
CA ASP A 173 17.57 -16.80 19.93
C ASP A 173 16.38 -16.26 19.13
N ILE A 174 16.55 -15.77 17.89
CA ILE A 174 15.45 -15.26 17.06
C ILE A 174 14.54 -16.42 16.62
N LEU A 175 13.23 -16.30 16.91
CA LEU A 175 12.20 -17.31 16.65
C LEU A 175 11.38 -17.05 15.37
N VAL A 176 11.51 -15.87 14.78
CA VAL A 176 10.83 -15.54 13.51
C VAL A 176 11.47 -16.36 12.38
N PRO A 177 10.68 -17.07 11.56
CA PRO A 177 11.23 -17.88 10.47
C PRO A 177 12.13 -17.04 9.57
N LYS A 178 13.40 -17.48 9.44
CA LYS A 178 14.32 -17.05 8.39
C LYS A 178 14.02 -17.89 7.14
N ASP A 179 12.79 -17.85 6.66
CA ASP A 179 12.51 -18.43 5.35
C ASP A 179 13.17 -17.52 4.35
N ILE A 180 14.03 -18.08 3.48
CA ILE A 180 14.24 -17.70 2.07
C ILE A 180 15.64 -18.13 1.56
N SER A 181 15.69 -18.59 0.30
CA SER A 181 16.88 -18.99 -0.46
C SER A 181 17.62 -17.83 -1.13
N CYS A 182 18.94 -17.89 -1.15
CA CYS A 182 19.78 -17.16 -2.12
C CYS A 182 19.91 -17.97 -3.42
N PHE A 183 20.08 -17.28 -4.54
CA PHE A 183 20.25 -17.90 -5.86
C PHE A 183 21.49 -17.33 -6.52
N VAL A 184 22.05 -18.05 -7.49
CA VAL A 184 23.22 -17.61 -8.26
C VAL A 184 22.95 -17.80 -9.75
N ASP A 185 23.32 -16.83 -10.57
CA ASP A 185 23.37 -16.95 -12.03
C ASP A 185 24.82 -17.14 -12.50
N GLU A 186 25.14 -18.36 -12.96
CA GLU A 186 26.48 -18.78 -13.38
C GLU A 186 26.78 -18.56 -14.87
N THR A 187 26.03 -17.71 -15.58
CA THR A 187 26.08 -17.56 -17.06
C THR A 187 27.45 -17.26 -17.69
N ASN A 188 28.53 -17.08 -16.92
CA ASN A 188 29.89 -16.85 -17.43
C ASN A 188 31.04 -17.71 -16.86
N ASP A 189 30.81 -18.69 -15.98
CA ASP A 189 31.94 -19.42 -15.37
C ASP A 189 32.27 -20.74 -16.09
N SER A 190 33.39 -20.74 -16.82
CA SER A 190 33.98 -21.93 -17.40
C SER A 190 34.71 -22.75 -16.33
N SER A 191 34.03 -23.76 -15.80
CA SER A 191 34.56 -24.96 -15.10
C SER A 191 36.07 -25.00 -14.84
N HIS A 192 36.54 -24.46 -13.71
CA HIS A 192 37.89 -24.71 -13.21
C HIS A 192 37.86 -25.06 -11.73
N ALA A 193 38.56 -26.14 -11.35
CA ALA A 193 38.80 -26.49 -9.96
C ALA A 193 39.63 -25.37 -9.32
N GLU A 194 39.11 -24.76 -8.26
CA GLU A 194 39.75 -23.61 -7.63
C GLU A 194 40.86 -24.11 -6.70
N ALA A 195 42.11 -23.88 -7.09
CA ALA A 195 43.27 -24.15 -6.25
C ALA A 195 43.45 -22.99 -5.27
N ALA A 196 43.51 -23.27 -3.97
CA ALA A 196 43.75 -22.29 -2.93
C ALA A 196 45.07 -21.51 -3.17
N PRO A 197 45.02 -20.18 -3.34
CA PRO A 197 46.22 -19.35 -3.36
C PRO A 197 46.94 -19.35 -2.00
N SER A 198 48.23 -19.03 -1.99
CA SER A 198 49.10 -19.07 -0.80
C SER A 198 48.66 -18.08 0.31
N PRO A 199 48.83 -18.37 1.62
CA PRO A 199 48.15 -17.66 2.71
C PRO A 199 48.65 -16.26 3.07
N ASN A 200 49.54 -15.61 2.30
CA ASN A 200 50.26 -14.44 2.83
C ASN A 200 50.77 -13.49 1.74
N GLN A 201 49.89 -12.76 1.07
CA GLN A 201 50.29 -11.50 0.44
C GLN A 201 49.23 -10.43 0.69
N ARG A 202 49.57 -9.52 1.62
CA ARG A 202 48.97 -8.18 1.67
C ARG A 202 49.40 -7.44 0.40
N MET A 203 48.47 -7.02 -0.44
CA MET A 203 48.74 -6.23 -1.64
C MET A 203 47.77 -5.06 -1.68
N ALA A 204 48.31 -3.85 -1.83
CA ALA A 204 47.56 -2.59 -1.81
C ALA A 204 46.59 -2.55 -3.00
N GLY A 205 45.29 -2.57 -2.71
CA GLY A 205 44.23 -2.35 -3.71
C GLY A 205 43.43 -1.07 -3.45
N ASN A 206 42.65 -0.65 -4.44
CA ASN A 206 41.77 0.52 -4.36
C ASN A 206 40.46 0.18 -3.64
N CYS A 207 39.81 1.16 -2.99
CA CYS A 207 38.50 0.99 -2.36
C CYS A 207 37.44 0.50 -3.36
N VAL A 208 36.62 -0.47 -2.96
CA VAL A 208 35.45 -0.89 -3.74
C VAL A 208 34.29 0.04 -3.42
N HIS A 209 34.04 0.99 -4.32
CA HIS A 209 32.86 1.86 -4.26
C HIS A 209 31.61 1.08 -4.68
N VAL A 210 30.56 1.13 -3.86
CA VAL A 210 29.27 0.49 -4.13
C VAL A 210 28.17 1.54 -4.26
N TYR A 211 27.52 1.57 -5.42
CA TYR A 211 26.31 2.37 -5.64
C TYR A 211 25.09 1.61 -5.16
N VAL A 212 24.21 2.28 -4.41
CA VAL A 212 23.08 1.63 -3.72
C VAL A 212 21.76 2.23 -4.19
N GLU A 213 20.82 1.40 -4.63
CA GLU A 213 19.43 1.83 -4.87
C GLU A 213 18.49 1.23 -3.81
N CYS A 214 17.55 2.03 -3.30
CA CYS A 214 16.50 1.60 -2.39
C CYS A 214 15.14 1.73 -3.07
N ASP A 215 14.43 0.61 -3.24
CA ASP A 215 13.13 0.59 -3.91
C ASP A 215 12.04 1.38 -3.18
N TYR A 216 10.93 1.66 -3.88
CA TYR A 216 9.85 2.49 -3.33
C TYR A 216 9.24 1.84 -2.08
N LYS A 217 9.19 0.50 -2.04
CA LYS A 217 8.70 -0.23 -0.88
C LYS A 217 9.60 -0.03 0.35
N SER A 218 10.91 -0.04 0.17
CA SER A 218 11.87 0.20 1.27
C SER A 218 11.79 1.62 1.79
N TYR A 219 11.55 2.60 0.92
CA TYR A 219 11.24 3.96 1.35
C TYR A 219 9.96 4.03 2.19
N GLN A 220 8.88 3.35 1.76
CA GLN A 220 7.61 3.27 2.51
C GLN A 220 7.80 2.59 3.87
N ASP A 221 8.55 1.49 3.94
CA ASP A 221 8.79 0.75 5.18
C ASP A 221 9.74 1.49 6.14
N ASN A 222 10.46 2.49 5.64
CA ASN A 222 11.18 3.47 6.44
C ASN A 222 10.29 4.68 6.82
N GLY A 223 8.97 4.53 6.72
CA GLY A 223 8.00 5.56 7.11
C GLY A 223 7.87 6.68 6.08
N SER A 224 8.16 6.40 4.80
CA SER A 224 8.20 7.41 3.73
C SER A 224 9.12 8.59 4.09
N SER A 225 10.23 8.30 4.75
CA SER A 225 11.22 9.27 5.19
C SER A 225 12.57 8.95 4.57
N VAL A 226 13.07 9.90 3.78
CA VAL A 226 14.37 9.80 3.15
C VAL A 226 15.50 9.77 4.20
N PRO A 227 15.50 10.60 5.26
CA PRO A 227 16.43 10.46 6.38
C PRO A 227 16.40 9.07 7.05
N ASN A 228 15.21 8.48 7.24
CA ASN A 228 15.13 7.14 7.82
C ASN A 228 15.69 6.07 6.87
N THR A 229 15.44 6.19 5.57
CA THR A 229 16.03 5.31 4.56
C THR A 229 17.55 5.45 4.53
N GLU A 230 18.07 6.67 4.62
CA GLU A 230 19.51 6.92 4.75
C GLU A 230 20.09 6.24 5.99
N GLU A 231 19.51 6.44 7.18
CA GLU A 231 20.00 5.81 8.41
C GLU A 231 20.01 4.28 8.29
N TRP A 232 18.97 3.70 7.67
CA TRP A 232 18.88 2.27 7.42
C TRP A 232 19.99 1.76 6.51
N VAL A 233 20.26 2.45 5.39
CA VAL A 233 21.38 2.15 4.49
C VAL A 233 22.71 2.28 5.22
N ALA A 234 22.92 3.39 5.93
CA ALA A 234 24.18 3.65 6.60
C ALA A 234 24.49 2.62 7.70
N GLU A 235 23.47 2.21 8.45
CA GLU A 235 23.60 1.16 9.47
C GLU A 235 23.96 -0.19 8.86
N LEU A 236 23.23 -0.60 7.83
CA LEU A 236 23.44 -1.87 7.15
C LEU A 236 24.85 -1.93 6.55
N TRP A 237 25.27 -0.86 5.88
CA TRP A 237 26.57 -0.80 5.23
C TRP A 237 27.73 -0.67 6.21
N ASN A 238 27.57 -0.07 7.40
CA ASN A 238 28.61 -0.09 8.43
C ASN A 238 28.98 -1.54 8.83
N GLU A 239 27.98 -2.41 8.93
CA GLU A 239 28.21 -3.82 9.24
C GLU A 239 28.82 -4.58 8.05
N VAL A 240 28.26 -4.42 6.84
CA VAL A 240 28.77 -5.06 5.62
C VAL A 240 30.23 -4.67 5.36
N ILE A 241 30.55 -3.37 5.38
CA ILE A 241 31.90 -2.85 5.17
C ILE A 241 32.85 -3.43 6.22
N THR A 242 32.44 -3.53 7.47
CA THR A 242 33.29 -4.08 8.52
C THR A 242 33.65 -5.56 8.27
N LEU A 243 32.73 -6.36 7.72
CA LEU A 243 33.00 -7.76 7.39
C LEU A 243 34.03 -7.90 6.27
N TYR A 244 33.95 -7.08 5.22
CA TYR A 244 34.94 -7.06 4.14
C TYR A 244 36.30 -6.51 4.58
N GLU A 245 36.29 -5.49 5.43
CA GLU A 245 37.51 -4.93 5.99
C GLU A 245 38.23 -5.90 6.92
N ASN A 246 37.48 -6.82 7.54
CA ASN A 246 38.03 -7.95 8.27
C ASN A 246 38.64 -9.04 7.35
N GLU A 247 38.48 -8.91 6.04
CA GLU A 247 39.21 -9.66 5.00
C GLU A 247 40.29 -8.81 4.31
N ASP A 248 40.60 -7.60 4.84
CA ASP A 248 41.53 -6.58 4.29
C ASP A 248 41.07 -6.03 2.92
N ILE A 249 39.75 -5.93 2.71
CA ILE A 249 39.13 -5.38 1.50
C ILE A 249 38.39 -4.10 1.85
N PRO A 250 38.91 -2.91 1.49
CA PRO A 250 38.24 -1.64 1.75
C PRO A 250 37.00 -1.47 0.85
N VAL A 251 35.87 -1.11 1.46
CA VAL A 251 34.56 -0.89 0.80
C VAL A 251 33.96 0.41 1.32
N GLU A 252 33.35 1.20 0.44
CA GLU A 252 32.56 2.39 0.79
C GLU A 252 31.32 2.50 -0.10
N VAL A 253 30.26 3.12 0.41
CA VAL A 253 29.07 3.48 -0.40
C VAL A 253 29.36 4.77 -1.15
N SER A 254 29.31 4.74 -2.48
CA SER A 254 29.60 5.91 -3.31
C SER A 254 28.42 6.83 -3.51
N ASP A 255 27.23 6.30 -3.77
CA ASP A 255 26.01 7.11 -3.92
C ASP A 255 24.80 6.25 -3.53
N VAL A 256 23.72 6.91 -3.10
CA VAL A 256 22.45 6.26 -2.78
C VAL A 256 21.34 6.88 -3.61
N LEU A 257 20.51 6.08 -4.28
CA LEU A 257 19.24 6.51 -4.86
C LEU A 257 18.07 5.94 -4.05
N VAL A 258 17.18 6.81 -3.58
CA VAL A 258 15.96 6.45 -2.88
C VAL A 258 14.75 6.70 -3.78
N TYR A 259 14.02 5.66 -4.14
CA TYR A 259 12.77 5.83 -4.88
C TYR A 259 11.67 6.34 -3.93
N THR A 260 11.23 7.57 -4.17
CA THR A 260 10.13 8.24 -3.42
C THR A 260 8.78 8.13 -4.14
N SER A 261 8.77 7.47 -5.30
CA SER A 261 7.65 7.14 -6.15
C SER A 261 7.88 5.75 -6.74
N THR A 262 6.89 5.16 -7.42
CA THR A 262 7.01 3.84 -8.06
C THR A 262 8.33 3.66 -8.83
N ASP A 263 9.09 2.63 -8.45
CA ASP A 263 10.39 2.28 -9.04
C ASP A 263 10.25 1.36 -10.28
N PRO A 264 11.30 1.25 -11.12
CA PRO A 264 11.30 0.40 -12.32
C PRO A 264 11.10 -1.10 -12.06
N PHE A 265 11.30 -1.55 -10.82
CA PHE A 265 11.32 -2.96 -10.42
C PHE A 265 10.03 -3.39 -9.69
N ALA A 266 9.06 -2.49 -9.54
CA ALA A 266 7.82 -2.70 -8.78
C ALA A 266 7.03 -3.94 -9.23
N ASN A 267 7.12 -4.31 -10.51
CA ASN A 267 6.40 -5.45 -11.09
C ASN A 267 7.19 -6.76 -11.13
N SER A 268 8.44 -6.79 -10.66
CA SER A 268 9.26 -8.01 -10.65
C SER A 268 8.71 -9.03 -9.65
N PRO A 269 8.33 -10.26 -10.07
CA PRO A 269 7.67 -11.23 -9.20
C PRO A 269 8.64 -12.12 -8.40
N ASN A 270 9.94 -12.06 -8.68
CA ASN A 270 10.99 -12.82 -8.01
C ASN A 270 12.35 -12.11 -8.14
N THR A 271 13.35 -12.55 -7.37
CA THR A 271 14.71 -11.99 -7.38
C THR A 271 15.41 -12.08 -8.74
N GLY A 272 15.21 -13.16 -9.50
CA GLY A 272 15.83 -13.35 -10.83
C GLY A 272 15.44 -12.26 -11.83
N LEU A 273 14.14 -12.02 -12.02
CA LEU A 273 13.68 -10.95 -12.93
C LEU A 273 14.07 -9.56 -12.39
N MET A 274 14.11 -9.39 -11.08
CA MET A 274 14.56 -8.14 -10.46
C MET A 274 16.05 -7.89 -10.75
N LEU A 275 16.91 -8.91 -10.68
CA LEU A 275 18.32 -8.82 -11.04
C LEU A 275 18.50 -8.46 -12.52
N ASP A 276 17.79 -9.14 -13.43
CA ASP A 276 17.86 -8.85 -14.86
C ASP A 276 17.42 -7.40 -15.16
N THR A 277 16.34 -6.95 -14.51
CA THR A 277 15.82 -5.58 -14.68
C THR A 277 16.79 -4.55 -14.12
N PHE A 278 17.36 -4.81 -12.94
CA PHE A 278 18.33 -3.93 -12.29
C PHE A 278 19.64 -3.86 -13.10
N MET A 279 20.13 -5.00 -13.60
CA MET A 279 21.29 -5.06 -14.49
C MET A 279 21.07 -4.21 -15.75
N ILE A 280 19.91 -4.34 -16.41
CA ILE A 280 19.56 -3.53 -17.59
C ILE A 280 19.47 -2.04 -17.23
N HIS A 281 18.89 -1.70 -16.09
CA HIS A 281 18.78 -0.32 -15.60
C HIS A 281 20.17 0.29 -15.35
N ILE A 282 21.02 -0.40 -14.58
CA ILE A 282 22.38 0.03 -14.24
C ILE A 282 23.23 0.23 -15.49
N ASN A 283 23.08 -0.62 -16.51
CA ASN A 283 23.80 -0.47 -17.79
C ASN A 283 23.36 0.74 -18.62
N ASN A 284 22.22 1.37 -18.30
CA ASN A 284 21.68 2.54 -19.00
C ASN A 284 21.86 3.85 -18.23
N ILE A 285 22.47 3.82 -17.04
CA ILE A 285 22.78 5.01 -16.24
C ILE A 285 24.28 5.19 -16.09
N THR A 286 24.68 6.38 -15.64
CA THR A 286 26.04 6.63 -15.15
C THR A 286 25.96 6.76 -13.65
N TYR A 287 26.79 6.01 -12.94
CA TYR A 287 26.93 6.08 -11.48
C TYR A 287 28.41 6.01 -11.14
N ASP A 288 28.78 6.54 -9.98
CA ASP A 288 30.12 6.35 -9.44
C ASP A 288 30.13 5.06 -8.62
N GLY A 289 30.89 4.04 -9.04
CA GLY A 289 30.89 2.74 -8.38
C GLY A 289 31.54 1.63 -9.19
N ARG A 290 32.00 0.59 -8.49
CA ARG A 290 32.54 -0.65 -9.06
C ARG A 290 31.54 -1.79 -9.04
N LEU A 291 30.58 -1.72 -8.13
CA LEU A 291 29.42 -2.59 -8.00
C LEU A 291 28.18 -1.71 -7.78
N ALA A 292 27.01 -2.22 -8.14
CA ALA A 292 25.73 -1.63 -7.77
C ALA A 292 24.85 -2.65 -7.04
N HIS A 293 24.17 -2.23 -5.98
CA HIS A 293 23.36 -3.10 -5.13
C HIS A 293 21.96 -2.53 -4.95
N LEU A 294 20.94 -3.31 -5.32
CA LEU A 294 19.55 -2.96 -5.05
C LEU A 294 19.08 -3.56 -3.72
N LEU A 295 18.60 -2.70 -2.83
CA LEU A 295 18.04 -3.08 -1.54
C LEU A 295 16.51 -3.00 -1.59
N SER A 296 15.86 -4.09 -1.18
CA SER A 296 14.39 -4.18 -1.11
C SER A 296 13.90 -4.85 0.18
N THR A 297 12.82 -4.31 0.73
CA THR A 297 12.05 -4.91 1.83
C THR A 297 10.94 -5.85 1.32
N ARG A 298 10.75 -5.94 0.00
CA ARG A 298 9.75 -6.84 -0.60
C ARG A 298 10.16 -8.30 -0.38
N SER A 299 9.21 -9.13 -0.01
CA SER A 299 9.42 -10.56 0.22
C SER A 299 9.47 -11.35 -1.10
N LEU A 300 10.60 -11.32 -1.82
CA LEU A 300 10.75 -11.91 -3.16
C LEU A 300 11.77 -13.05 -3.29
N GLY A 301 12.52 -13.33 -2.24
CA GLY A 301 13.76 -14.10 -2.31
C GLY A 301 14.84 -13.45 -1.45
N GLY A 302 15.98 -14.10 -1.22
CA GLY A 302 16.96 -13.64 -0.24
C GLY A 302 17.73 -12.55 -0.93
N GLY A 303 18.82 -12.96 -1.54
CA GLY A 303 19.40 -12.21 -2.63
C GLY A 303 19.68 -13.06 -3.85
N ILE A 304 20.18 -12.39 -4.87
CA ILE A 304 20.75 -12.98 -6.07
C ILE A 304 21.84 -12.04 -6.60
N ALA A 305 22.92 -12.64 -7.10
CA ALA A 305 24.03 -11.92 -7.69
C ALA A 305 24.69 -12.73 -8.81
N TYR A 306 25.38 -12.02 -9.71
CA TYR A 306 26.31 -12.64 -10.64
C TYR A 306 27.65 -12.92 -9.95
N VAL A 307 28.35 -13.98 -10.38
CA VAL A 307 29.63 -14.40 -9.79
C VAL A 307 30.84 -13.86 -10.55
N ASP A 308 31.86 -13.40 -9.83
CA ASP A 308 33.15 -12.93 -10.38
C ASP A 308 33.00 -11.78 -11.39
N VAL A 309 32.24 -10.76 -10.98
CA VAL A 309 31.85 -9.61 -11.81
C VAL A 309 32.39 -8.28 -11.29
N LEU A 310 33.32 -8.31 -10.33
CA LEU A 310 34.03 -7.11 -9.90
C LEU A 310 34.70 -6.43 -11.10
N CYS A 311 34.42 -5.14 -11.29
CA CYS A 311 34.85 -4.36 -12.46
C CYS A 311 34.22 -4.77 -13.81
N SER A 312 33.16 -5.59 -13.82
CA SER A 312 32.33 -5.76 -15.01
C SER A 312 31.66 -4.43 -15.38
N ASN A 313 31.36 -4.24 -16.66
CA ASN A 313 30.57 -3.10 -17.16
C ASN A 313 29.15 -3.53 -17.57
N SER A 314 28.76 -4.78 -17.30
CA SER A 314 27.47 -5.31 -17.70
C SER A 314 26.76 -6.16 -16.65
N PHE A 315 27.46 -6.73 -15.67
CA PHE A 315 26.92 -7.70 -14.70
C PHE A 315 27.29 -7.39 -13.25
N GLN A 316 27.89 -6.24 -12.98
CA GLN A 316 28.41 -5.80 -11.68
C GLN A 316 27.29 -5.41 -10.68
N VAL A 317 26.22 -6.21 -10.63
CA VAL A 317 25.04 -5.95 -9.83
C VAL A 317 24.70 -7.10 -8.88
N ALA A 318 24.10 -6.74 -7.75
CA ALA A 318 23.46 -7.64 -6.81
C ALA A 318 22.09 -7.09 -6.39
N VAL A 319 21.18 -7.98 -6.03
CA VAL A 319 19.87 -7.63 -5.49
C VAL A 319 19.69 -8.38 -4.17
N SER A 320 19.36 -7.66 -3.10
CA SER A 320 18.97 -8.25 -1.83
C SER A 320 17.57 -7.79 -1.46
N THR A 321 16.68 -8.75 -1.23
CA THR A 321 15.28 -8.52 -0.89
C THR A 321 14.94 -9.14 0.46
N SER A 322 13.68 -9.01 0.91
CA SER A 322 13.24 -9.51 2.21
C SER A 322 14.06 -8.95 3.38
N LEU A 323 14.61 -7.74 3.18
CA LEU A 323 15.37 -7.01 4.18
C LEU A 323 14.41 -6.42 5.21
N SER A 324 14.90 -6.23 6.43
CA SER A 324 14.15 -5.59 7.51
C SER A 324 14.62 -4.16 7.72
N THR A 325 13.68 -3.24 7.93
CA THR A 325 14.01 -1.88 8.38
C THR A 325 14.18 -1.82 9.89
N ASN A 326 14.69 -0.70 10.39
CA ASN A 326 14.79 -0.45 11.83
C ASN A 326 13.45 -0.13 12.51
N ILE A 327 12.34 -0.09 11.75
CA ILE A 327 10.99 0.30 12.20
C ILE A 327 10.08 -0.94 12.42
N VAL A 328 10.63 -2.16 12.32
CA VAL A 328 9.84 -3.38 12.57
C VAL A 328 9.71 -3.70 14.08
N PRO A 329 8.61 -4.34 14.52
CA PRO A 329 8.33 -4.60 15.94
C PRO A 329 9.41 -5.43 16.68
N LEU A 330 10.14 -6.29 15.96
CA LEU A 330 11.32 -7.01 16.46
C LEU A 330 12.24 -7.42 15.30
N PRO A 331 13.58 -7.30 15.44
CA PRO A 331 14.46 -7.28 14.28
C PRO A 331 15.00 -8.67 13.89
N THR A 332 15.03 -8.94 12.59
CA THR A 332 15.82 -10.00 11.96
C THR A 332 17.09 -9.43 11.30
N PHE A 333 17.55 -8.23 11.68
CA PHE A 333 18.53 -7.40 10.96
C PHE A 333 19.86 -8.11 10.59
N SER A 334 20.32 -9.11 11.36
CA SER A 334 21.46 -9.95 10.95
C SER A 334 21.28 -10.65 9.62
N TRP A 335 20.03 -11.00 9.28
CA TRP A 335 19.71 -11.53 7.96
C TRP A 335 20.00 -10.51 6.86
N SER A 336 19.64 -9.24 7.07
CA SER A 336 19.88 -8.20 6.07
C SER A 336 21.38 -8.03 5.80
N VAL A 337 22.18 -8.06 6.87
CA VAL A 337 23.65 -7.95 6.81
C VAL A 337 24.24 -9.19 6.15
N GLU A 338 23.81 -10.38 6.55
CA GLU A 338 24.22 -11.65 5.95
C GLU A 338 23.92 -11.65 4.45
N CYS A 339 22.68 -11.38 4.05
CA CYS A 339 22.23 -11.44 2.67
C CYS A 339 23.01 -10.45 1.79
N VAL A 340 23.13 -9.18 2.19
CA VAL A 340 23.89 -8.19 1.40
C VAL A 340 25.37 -8.58 1.28
N THR A 341 25.98 -9.03 2.38
CA THR A 341 27.39 -9.45 2.39
C THR A 341 27.60 -10.73 1.55
N HIS A 342 26.64 -11.64 1.55
CA HIS A 342 26.65 -12.88 0.77
C HIS A 342 26.58 -12.61 -0.74
N GLU A 343 25.61 -11.80 -1.16
CA GLU A 343 25.43 -11.46 -2.58
C GLU A 343 26.62 -10.67 -3.14
N MET A 344 27.17 -9.74 -2.35
CA MET A 344 28.40 -9.06 -2.77
C MET A 344 29.60 -10.01 -2.78
N GLY A 345 29.58 -11.07 -1.96
CA GLY A 345 30.59 -12.14 -1.96
C GLY A 345 30.62 -12.91 -3.28
N HIS A 346 29.44 -13.15 -3.86
CA HIS A 346 29.32 -13.66 -5.23
C HIS A 346 29.89 -12.67 -6.25
N ASN A 347 29.54 -11.39 -6.19
CA ASN A 347 30.09 -10.40 -7.10
C ASN A 347 31.63 -10.38 -7.09
N MET A 348 32.26 -10.64 -5.93
CA MET A 348 33.71 -10.76 -5.78
C MET A 348 34.29 -12.17 -6.05
N GLY A 349 33.46 -13.09 -6.53
CA GLY A 349 33.89 -14.38 -7.10
C GLY A 349 33.75 -15.59 -6.19
N SER A 350 33.23 -15.45 -4.97
CA SER A 350 33.00 -16.64 -4.12
C SER A 350 31.79 -17.44 -4.56
N ARG A 351 31.90 -18.77 -4.46
CA ARG A 351 30.77 -19.70 -4.54
C ARG A 351 30.19 -19.97 -3.14
N HIS A 352 29.07 -20.68 -3.06
CA HIS A 352 28.57 -21.20 -1.79
C HIS A 352 29.54 -22.23 -1.19
N THR A 353 29.65 -22.31 0.14
CA THR A 353 30.52 -23.29 0.83
C THR A 353 30.14 -24.75 0.54
N HIS A 354 28.89 -25.02 0.17
CA HIS A 354 28.39 -26.35 -0.18
C HIS A 354 28.52 -26.70 -1.68
N ALA A 355 29.07 -25.79 -2.49
CA ALA A 355 29.34 -26.03 -3.90
C ALA A 355 30.45 -27.08 -4.10
N CYS A 356 30.40 -27.79 -5.23
CA CYS A 356 31.42 -28.72 -5.68
C CYS A 356 32.71 -28.05 -6.20
N ALA A 357 33.22 -27.03 -5.51
CA ALA A 357 34.32 -26.18 -5.98
C ALA A 357 35.54 -26.15 -5.05
N TRP A 358 35.43 -26.68 -3.83
CA TRP A 358 36.41 -26.43 -2.78
C TRP A 358 37.38 -27.60 -2.53
N ASN A 359 38.30 -27.37 -1.58
CA ASN A 359 39.29 -28.31 -1.05
C ASN A 359 40.33 -28.81 -2.08
N GLY A 360 40.39 -28.19 -3.26
CA GLY A 360 41.28 -28.59 -4.36
C GLY A 360 40.93 -29.95 -4.99
N ASN A 361 39.75 -30.50 -4.67
CA ASN A 361 39.29 -31.80 -5.15
C ASN A 361 37.79 -31.82 -5.47
N ASN A 362 37.17 -30.65 -5.70
CA ASN A 362 35.75 -30.45 -6.02
C ASN A 362 34.79 -31.02 -4.96
N THR A 363 35.11 -30.82 -3.68
CA THR A 363 34.21 -31.19 -2.57
C THR A 363 33.67 -29.95 -1.86
N ALA A 364 32.58 -30.11 -1.11
CA ALA A 364 32.01 -29.05 -0.30
C ALA A 364 32.83 -28.80 0.98
N ILE A 365 32.89 -27.55 1.44
CA ILE A 365 33.44 -27.17 2.75
C ILE A 365 32.48 -27.62 3.85
N ASP A 366 31.18 -27.40 3.66
CA ASP A 366 30.14 -27.75 4.62
C ASP A 366 28.91 -28.41 3.97
N GLY A 367 28.03 -28.96 4.81
CA GLY A 367 26.78 -29.63 4.39
C GLY A 367 25.51 -28.81 4.63
N CYS A 368 25.60 -27.51 4.91
CA CYS A 368 24.44 -26.73 5.34
C CYS A 368 23.40 -26.55 4.23
N GLY A 369 23.83 -26.31 2.98
CA GLY A 369 22.93 -26.23 1.82
C GLY A 369 22.09 -27.51 1.65
N PRO A 370 22.72 -28.69 1.46
CA PRO A 370 22.00 -29.95 1.35
C PRO A 370 21.11 -30.27 2.56
N ALA A 371 21.54 -29.94 3.78
CA ALA A 371 20.74 -30.13 5.00
C ALA A 371 19.50 -29.23 5.04
N ALA A 372 19.56 -28.05 4.43
CA ALA A 372 18.45 -27.11 4.27
C ALA A 372 17.59 -27.38 3.01
N GLY A 373 17.94 -28.40 2.21
CA GLY A 373 17.21 -28.77 0.99
C GLY A 373 17.76 -28.14 -0.30
N TYR A 374 18.86 -27.41 -0.24
CA TYR A 374 19.53 -26.75 -1.37
C TYR A 374 20.77 -27.54 -1.79
N ASN A 375 20.59 -28.57 -2.61
CA ASN A 375 21.66 -29.47 -3.01
C ASN A 375 22.30 -29.06 -4.36
N GLU A 376 23.58 -28.71 -4.33
CA GLU A 376 24.39 -28.37 -5.52
C GLU A 376 25.22 -29.55 -6.05
N GLY A 377 24.92 -30.77 -5.61
CA GLY A 377 25.56 -32.00 -6.08
C GLY A 377 26.73 -32.50 -5.21
N CYS A 378 27.07 -31.77 -4.14
CA CYS A 378 28.08 -32.15 -3.16
C CYS A 378 27.54 -32.16 -1.73
N ASN A 379 28.20 -32.93 -0.87
CA ASN A 379 27.91 -33.00 0.56
C ASN A 379 29.19 -32.75 1.37
N GLY A 380 29.06 -32.00 2.46
CA GLY A 380 30.09 -31.75 3.45
C GLY A 380 29.60 -32.01 4.88
N PRO A 381 30.47 -31.91 5.89
CA PRO A 381 30.06 -31.98 7.30
C PRO A 381 29.26 -30.74 7.71
N LEU A 382 28.33 -30.88 8.66
CA LEU A 382 27.73 -29.70 9.30
C LEU A 382 28.77 -29.06 10.24
N PRO A 383 29.02 -27.74 10.13
CA PRO A 383 29.93 -27.05 11.02
C PRO A 383 29.24 -26.78 12.37
N GLN A 384 30.02 -26.33 13.35
CA GLN A 384 29.46 -25.84 14.61
C GLN A 384 28.72 -24.51 14.38
N ASP A 385 29.34 -23.61 13.63
CA ASP A 385 28.83 -22.30 13.26
C ASP A 385 29.19 -22.07 11.78
N GLY A 386 28.27 -21.52 10.98
CA GLY A 386 28.48 -21.27 9.56
C GLY A 386 29.21 -19.95 9.27
N THR A 387 29.75 -19.83 8.04
CA THR A 387 30.38 -18.59 7.51
C THR A 387 29.44 -17.89 6.53
N ILE A 388 29.75 -16.65 6.14
CA ILE A 388 28.87 -15.80 5.31
C ILE A 388 28.37 -16.50 4.03
N MET A 389 29.20 -17.28 3.34
CA MET A 389 28.83 -17.98 2.10
C MET A 389 28.10 -19.32 2.33
N SER A 390 27.64 -19.58 3.55
CA SER A 390 26.98 -20.82 3.96
C SER A 390 25.49 -20.63 4.20
N TYR A 391 24.72 -21.71 4.01
CA TYR A 391 23.27 -21.73 4.30
C TYR A 391 22.97 -22.22 5.72
N CYS A 392 23.95 -22.17 6.62
CA CYS A 392 23.75 -22.64 7.99
C CYS A 392 22.73 -21.80 8.77
N HIS A 393 22.36 -20.60 8.31
CA HIS A 393 21.23 -19.85 8.85
C HIS A 393 19.89 -20.60 8.75
N LEU A 394 19.74 -21.51 7.78
CA LEU A 394 18.57 -22.37 7.59
C LEU A 394 18.63 -23.66 8.43
N VAL A 395 19.78 -23.97 9.03
CA VAL A 395 20.00 -25.19 9.81
C VAL A 395 19.84 -24.88 11.29
N SER A 396 18.80 -25.44 11.90
CA SER A 396 18.49 -25.25 13.33
C SER A 396 19.68 -25.62 14.21
N GLY A 397 20.12 -24.67 15.05
CA GLY A 397 21.21 -24.83 16.00
C GLY A 397 22.62 -24.61 15.45
N VAL A 398 22.78 -24.23 14.18
CA VAL A 398 24.08 -23.87 13.58
C VAL A 398 24.19 -22.36 13.39
N GLY A 399 23.35 -21.76 12.53
CA GLY A 399 23.40 -20.33 12.27
C GLY A 399 24.69 -19.86 11.58
N ILE A 400 24.91 -18.54 11.60
CA ILE A 400 26.07 -17.87 10.99
C ILE A 400 26.77 -17.05 12.06
N ASP A 401 28.08 -17.17 12.13
CA ASP A 401 28.93 -16.38 13.03
C ASP A 401 29.75 -15.37 12.23
N PHE A 402 29.47 -14.09 12.42
CA PHE A 402 30.16 -12.99 11.73
C PHE A 402 31.62 -12.88 12.14
N ASN A 403 31.99 -13.42 13.30
CA ASN A 403 33.38 -13.51 13.70
C ASN A 403 34.17 -14.53 12.87
N LEU A 404 33.52 -15.46 12.17
CA LEU A 404 34.17 -16.34 11.18
C LEU A 404 34.35 -15.67 9.81
N GLY A 405 33.59 -14.61 9.50
CA GLY A 405 33.65 -13.90 8.23
C GLY A 405 33.29 -14.82 7.06
N PHE A 406 34.05 -14.77 5.98
CA PHE A 406 33.86 -15.66 4.81
C PHE A 406 34.43 -17.07 5.05
N GLY A 407 35.26 -17.23 6.08
CA GLY A 407 36.05 -18.43 6.30
C GLY A 407 37.29 -18.49 5.39
N PRO A 408 38.19 -19.46 5.61
CA PRO A 408 39.51 -19.46 4.96
C PRO A 408 39.44 -19.52 3.43
N GLN A 409 38.79 -20.53 2.85
CA GLN A 409 38.80 -20.74 1.39
C GLN A 409 37.97 -19.70 0.62
N PRO A 410 36.71 -19.39 1.02
CA PRO A 410 35.95 -18.32 0.37
C PRO A 410 36.64 -16.95 0.51
N GLY A 411 37.14 -16.61 1.71
CA GLY A 411 37.85 -15.35 1.94
C GLY A 411 39.15 -15.24 1.14
N ASP A 412 39.94 -16.33 1.04
CA ASP A 412 41.17 -16.38 0.24
C ASP A 412 40.87 -16.15 -1.24
N LEU A 413 39.78 -16.73 -1.74
CA LEU A 413 39.34 -16.55 -3.12
C LEU A 413 38.89 -15.11 -3.39
N ILE A 414 38.03 -14.54 -2.53
CA ILE A 414 37.58 -13.15 -2.66
C ILE A 414 38.77 -12.20 -2.68
N ARG A 415 39.72 -12.34 -1.73
CA ARG A 415 40.97 -11.56 -1.72
C ARG A 415 41.75 -11.74 -3.02
N HIS A 416 41.86 -12.96 -3.52
CA HIS A 416 42.59 -13.24 -4.75
C HIS A 416 41.94 -12.57 -5.96
N ARG A 417 40.62 -12.65 -6.11
CA ARG A 417 39.88 -12.02 -7.21
C ARG A 417 39.96 -10.50 -7.13
N TYR A 418 39.75 -9.92 -5.95
CA TYR A 418 39.94 -8.49 -5.67
C TYR A 418 41.35 -8.02 -6.08
N ASN A 419 42.39 -8.74 -5.65
CA ASN A 419 43.79 -8.39 -5.94
C ASN A 419 44.15 -8.47 -7.43
N ASN A 420 43.44 -9.29 -8.21
CA ASN A 420 43.70 -9.46 -9.65
C ASN A 420 42.69 -8.75 -10.55
N ALA A 421 41.71 -8.04 -9.98
CA ALA A 421 40.68 -7.36 -10.74
C ALA A 421 41.29 -6.25 -11.61
N SER A 422 40.81 -6.10 -12.85
CA SER A 422 41.38 -5.18 -13.83
C SER A 422 41.29 -3.70 -13.44
N CYS A 423 40.32 -3.34 -12.58
CA CYS A 423 40.19 -2.01 -12.02
C CYS A 423 40.95 -1.81 -10.69
N ASN A 424 41.66 -2.85 -10.21
CA ASN A 424 42.53 -2.77 -9.05
C ASN A 424 43.95 -2.35 -9.47
N THR A 425 44.14 -1.08 -9.84
CA THR A 425 45.47 -0.54 -10.14
C THR A 425 46.09 0.11 -8.91
N GLY A 426 46.33 -0.67 -7.85
CA GLY A 426 47.21 -0.26 -6.76
C GLY A 426 48.66 -0.37 -7.19
N THR A 427 49.42 0.72 -7.18
CA THR A 427 50.86 0.68 -7.50
C THR A 427 51.70 0.26 -6.28
N CYS A 428 52.77 -0.51 -6.52
CA CYS A 428 53.80 -0.91 -5.53
C CYS A 428 54.69 0.26 -5.03
N THR A 429 54.09 1.39 -4.66
CA THR A 429 54.78 2.59 -4.15
C THR A 429 54.00 3.15 -2.96
N PRO A 430 54.63 3.97 -2.10
CA PRO A 430 53.87 4.83 -1.19
C PRO A 430 52.82 5.62 -1.97
N PRO A 431 51.66 5.95 -1.38
CA PRO A 431 50.59 6.64 -2.09
C PRO A 431 51.03 8.04 -2.53
N LEU A 432 50.32 8.63 -3.48
CA LEU A 432 50.56 10.02 -3.89
C LEU A 432 50.01 10.99 -2.84
N CYS A 433 50.50 12.23 -2.83
CA CYS A 433 49.93 13.25 -1.96
C CYS A 433 48.52 13.64 -2.43
N THR A 434 47.62 13.89 -1.48
CA THR A 434 46.25 14.32 -1.76
C THR A 434 45.99 15.78 -1.39
N SER A 435 44.85 16.31 -1.84
CA SER A 435 44.42 17.70 -1.65
C SER A 435 43.10 17.81 -0.88
N LEU A 436 42.99 18.88 -0.09
CA LEU A 436 41.77 19.28 0.60
C LEU A 436 40.71 19.62 -0.46
N THR A 437 39.50 19.09 -0.31
CA THR A 437 38.35 19.37 -1.18
C THR A 437 37.45 20.41 -0.52
N THR A 438 37.17 20.21 0.77
CA THR A 438 36.35 21.10 1.59
C THR A 438 37.06 21.37 2.91
N PRO A 439 37.24 22.63 3.31
CA PRO A 439 37.04 23.83 2.48
C PRO A 439 38.05 23.85 1.32
N THR A 440 37.67 24.43 0.18
CA THR A 440 38.57 24.50 -0.98
C THR A 440 39.85 25.28 -0.62
N PRO A 441 41.06 24.81 -1.00
CA PRO A 441 42.30 25.51 -0.70
C PRO A 441 42.29 26.98 -1.14
N GLY A 442 42.64 27.87 -0.22
CA GLY A 442 42.67 29.32 -0.40
C GLY A 442 41.34 30.02 -0.11
N SER A 443 40.27 29.30 0.20
CA SER A 443 39.00 29.89 0.60
C SER A 443 39.10 30.74 1.87
N THR A 444 38.24 31.74 1.98
CA THR A 444 38.17 32.69 3.10
C THR A 444 36.75 32.74 3.63
N GLY A 445 36.58 33.04 4.93
CA GLY A 445 35.24 33.07 5.54
C GLY A 445 34.69 31.67 5.82
N VAL A 446 35.59 30.71 6.02
CA VAL A 446 35.24 29.33 6.34
C VAL A 446 34.77 29.23 7.79
N ASP A 447 33.72 28.46 8.04
CA ASP A 447 33.20 28.22 9.39
C ASP A 447 34.29 27.68 10.34
N ILE A 448 34.27 28.11 11.59
CA ILE A 448 35.25 27.67 12.58
C ILE A 448 35.11 26.19 12.98
N ASN A 449 33.94 25.58 12.79
CA ASN A 449 33.69 24.15 13.00
C ASN A 449 33.73 23.35 11.70
N GLN A 450 34.25 23.95 10.61
CA GLN A 450 34.28 23.31 9.31
C GLN A 450 34.97 21.95 9.35
N ASN A 451 34.22 20.90 8.98
CA ASN A 451 34.78 19.59 8.69
C ASN A 451 35.74 19.71 7.50
N LEU A 452 36.91 19.11 7.65
CA LEU A 452 37.89 19.00 6.59
C LEU A 452 37.61 17.74 5.79
N PHE A 453 37.63 17.86 4.47
CA PHE A 453 37.54 16.75 3.53
C PHE A 453 38.69 16.84 2.54
N TRP A 454 39.16 15.70 2.07
CA TRP A 454 40.20 15.61 1.04
C TRP A 454 39.95 14.46 0.09
N THR A 455 40.51 14.54 -1.11
CA THR A 455 40.39 13.45 -2.09
C THR A 455 41.05 12.18 -1.55
N SER A 456 40.50 11.00 -1.82
CA SER A 456 41.22 9.76 -1.55
C SER A 456 42.52 9.71 -2.37
N SER A 457 43.57 9.08 -1.82
CA SER A 457 44.77 8.74 -2.59
C SER A 457 44.77 7.26 -2.87
N ASP A 458 44.88 6.90 -4.15
CA ASP A 458 45.04 5.52 -4.58
C ASP A 458 46.19 4.82 -3.83
N GLY A 459 45.91 3.61 -3.35
CA GLY A 459 46.84 2.79 -2.59
C GLY A 459 47.15 3.25 -1.16
N ALA A 460 46.43 4.23 -0.60
CA ALA A 460 46.56 4.62 0.80
C ALA A 460 45.81 3.63 1.73
N GLU A 461 46.43 3.30 2.86
CA GLU A 461 45.86 2.54 3.98
C GLU A 461 45.57 3.43 5.21
N GLY A 462 45.93 4.71 5.11
CA GLY A 462 45.52 5.75 6.03
C GLY A 462 46.15 7.10 5.72
N TYR A 463 45.81 8.10 6.54
CA TYR A 463 46.28 9.46 6.40
C TYR A 463 46.83 9.98 7.73
N LYS A 464 47.95 10.71 7.66
CA LYS A 464 48.48 11.49 8.78
C LYS A 464 48.16 12.95 8.55
N LEU A 465 47.42 13.56 9.47
CA LEU A 465 47.09 14.98 9.44
C LEU A 465 48.03 15.80 10.31
N THR A 466 48.44 16.94 9.76
CA THR A 466 49.07 18.03 10.52
C THR A 466 48.25 19.29 10.26
N ILE A 467 47.65 19.83 11.30
CA ILE A 467 46.85 21.07 11.26
C ILE A 467 47.50 22.09 12.19
N GLY A 468 47.67 23.32 11.72
CA GLY A 468 48.16 24.39 12.57
C GLY A 468 47.86 25.77 12.04
N THR A 469 48.12 26.78 12.86
CA THR A 469 48.04 28.20 12.47
C THR A 469 49.33 28.69 11.80
N THR A 470 50.30 27.80 11.60
CA THR A 470 51.55 28.05 10.88
C THR A 470 51.87 26.87 9.96
N PRO A 471 52.63 27.06 8.85
CA PRO A 471 52.91 26.00 7.90
C PRO A 471 53.87 24.91 8.39
N THR A 472 54.59 25.13 9.49
CA THR A 472 55.75 24.28 9.86
C THR A 472 55.54 23.44 11.10
N ASN A 473 54.59 23.80 11.98
CA ASN A 473 54.27 23.07 13.21
C ASN A 473 52.75 22.89 13.33
N GLY A 474 52.31 21.65 13.54
CA GLY A 474 50.92 21.29 13.79
C GLY A 474 50.42 21.76 15.17
N SER A 475 50.08 23.04 15.30
CA SER A 475 49.64 23.62 16.58
C SER A 475 48.27 23.14 17.05
N ILE A 476 47.47 22.55 16.15
CA ILE A 476 46.14 21.98 16.44
C ILE A 476 46.25 20.44 16.42
N LEU A 477 46.80 19.89 15.34
CA LEU A 477 47.13 18.47 15.19
C LEU A 477 48.52 18.34 14.60
N ASN A 478 49.34 17.43 15.10
CA ASN A 478 50.69 17.23 14.58
C ASN A 478 50.95 15.78 14.21
N ASN A 479 50.99 15.50 12.91
CA ASN A 479 51.28 14.18 12.35
C ASN A 479 50.44 13.05 12.97
N VAL A 480 49.15 13.32 13.17
CA VAL A 480 48.20 12.40 13.77
C VAL A 480 47.63 11.50 12.70
N ASP A 481 47.82 10.20 12.87
CA ASP A 481 47.19 9.17 12.06
C ASP A 481 45.68 9.14 12.33
N VAL A 482 44.89 9.45 11.29
CA VAL A 482 43.43 9.44 11.32
C VAL A 482 42.84 8.18 10.67
N GLY A 483 43.68 7.22 10.27
CA GLY A 483 43.26 6.03 9.54
C GLY A 483 42.86 6.31 8.09
N LEU A 484 42.23 5.32 7.45
CA LEU A 484 41.77 5.38 6.06
C LEU A 484 40.43 6.11 5.99
N VAL A 485 40.48 7.42 6.24
CA VAL A 485 39.34 8.32 6.13
C VAL A 485 39.72 9.50 5.26
N THR A 486 38.75 10.08 4.57
CA THR A 486 38.91 11.27 3.73
C THR A 486 38.34 12.53 4.40
N THR A 487 38.09 12.45 5.70
CA THR A 487 37.48 13.52 6.48
C THR A 487 38.09 13.66 7.88
N TYR A 488 38.06 14.87 8.41
CA TYR A 488 38.41 15.19 9.78
C TYR A 488 37.48 16.27 10.33
N ASN A 489 36.74 15.93 11.38
CA ASN A 489 35.96 16.90 12.16
C ASN A 489 36.84 17.45 13.29
N PRO A 490 37.11 18.77 13.33
CA PRO A 490 37.88 19.40 14.40
C PRO A 490 37.17 19.34 15.77
N VAL A 491 37.86 18.75 16.75
CA VAL A 491 37.42 18.59 18.15
C VAL A 491 37.10 19.93 18.83
N ASN A 492 37.90 20.93 18.49
CA ASN A 492 37.72 22.30 18.95
C ASN A 492 37.61 23.17 17.71
N SER A 493 36.72 24.16 17.75
CA SER A 493 36.59 25.13 16.69
C SER A 493 37.95 25.76 16.37
N PHE A 494 38.23 25.90 15.08
CA PHE A 494 39.39 26.63 14.61
C PHE A 494 39.36 28.07 15.12
N PRO A 495 40.54 28.68 15.38
CA PRO A 495 40.59 30.08 15.77
C PRO A 495 40.02 30.98 14.67
N PHE A 496 39.22 31.96 15.05
CA PHE A 496 38.66 32.95 14.12
C PHE A 496 39.72 33.77 13.40
N ASN A 497 39.38 34.24 12.20
CA ASN A 497 40.18 35.12 11.34
C ASN A 497 41.63 34.65 11.21
N THR A 498 41.81 33.33 11.15
CA THR A 498 43.12 32.70 11.19
C THR A 498 43.27 31.82 9.97
N THR A 499 44.42 31.93 9.30
CA THR A 499 44.78 31.00 8.25
C THR A 499 45.17 29.66 8.89
N ILE A 500 44.37 28.64 8.61
CA ILE A 500 44.61 27.27 9.03
C ILE A 500 45.39 26.56 7.93
N TYR A 501 46.54 26.01 8.28
CA TYR A 501 47.37 25.19 7.42
C TYR A 501 47.06 23.72 7.71
N VAL A 502 46.80 22.96 6.64
CA VAL A 502 46.50 21.54 6.67
C VAL A 502 47.49 20.82 5.77
N LYS A 503 48.18 19.82 6.31
CA LYS A 503 49.00 18.87 5.56
C LYS A 503 48.43 17.48 5.76
N ILE A 504 48.16 16.83 4.64
CA ILE A 504 47.62 15.48 4.59
C ILE A 504 48.69 14.61 3.97
N VAL A 505 49.11 13.58 4.70
CA VAL A 505 50.12 12.61 4.26
C VAL A 505 49.48 11.23 4.20
N PRO A 506 49.02 10.80 3.02
CA PRO A 506 48.59 9.42 2.82
C PRO A 506 49.76 8.45 3.11
N TYR A 507 49.47 7.25 3.62
CA TYR A 507 50.48 6.21 3.86
C TYR A 507 49.92 4.83 3.56
N ASN A 508 50.80 3.85 3.32
CA ASN A 508 50.47 2.43 3.24
C ASN A 508 51.59 1.57 3.86
N VAL A 509 51.52 0.24 3.74
CA VAL A 509 52.60 -0.64 4.24
C VAL A 509 53.98 -0.37 3.63
N ILE A 510 54.06 0.23 2.44
CA ILE A 510 55.31 0.56 1.77
C ILE A 510 55.93 1.84 2.36
N GLY A 511 55.09 2.80 2.78
CA GLY A 511 55.53 3.97 3.53
C GLY A 511 54.61 5.19 3.37
N ASP A 512 55.07 6.31 3.93
CA ASP A 512 54.38 7.60 3.84
C ASP A 512 54.60 8.26 2.47
N ALA A 513 53.58 8.91 1.93
CA ALA A 513 53.68 9.77 0.77
C ALA A 513 54.73 10.86 1.01
N THR A 514 55.67 11.02 0.08
CA THR A 514 56.75 12.01 0.21
C THR A 514 56.42 13.29 -0.57
N GLY A 515 56.82 14.45 -0.03
CA GLY A 515 56.68 15.73 -0.72
C GLY A 515 55.31 16.44 -0.57
N CYS A 516 54.44 15.99 0.33
CA CYS A 516 53.11 16.61 0.47
C CYS A 516 53.19 18.04 0.98
N ALA A 517 52.58 18.97 0.25
CA ALA A 517 52.56 20.38 0.54
C ALA A 517 51.51 20.73 1.60
N ASN A 518 51.75 21.83 2.33
CA ASN A 518 50.68 22.44 3.14
C ASN A 518 49.68 23.11 2.22
N GLN A 519 48.41 22.91 2.52
CA GLN A 519 47.28 23.66 1.99
C GLN A 519 46.74 24.56 3.09
N SER A 520 45.91 25.54 2.75
CA SER A 520 45.36 26.43 3.75
C SER A 520 44.02 27.01 3.37
N PHE A 521 43.24 27.38 4.38
CA PHE A 521 42.04 28.20 4.25
C PHE A 521 42.03 29.24 5.38
N THR A 522 41.19 30.26 5.28
CA THR A 522 41.06 31.30 6.32
C THR A 522 39.67 31.26 6.93
N THR A 523 39.62 31.04 8.24
CA THR A 523 38.38 31.01 9.03
C THR A 523 37.71 32.37 9.07
N GLU A 524 36.40 32.38 9.31
CA GLU A 524 35.61 33.60 9.43
C GLU A 524 36.03 34.49 10.60
N ALA A 525 35.60 35.75 10.57
CA ALA A 525 35.93 36.71 11.62
C ALA A 525 35.10 36.48 12.89
N ASN A 526 35.70 36.70 14.07
CA ASN A 526 34.99 36.70 15.35
C ASN A 526 34.15 37.98 15.50
N ILE A 527 33.05 38.07 14.77
CA ILE A 527 32.12 39.19 14.78
C ILE A 527 30.70 38.69 14.97
N ALA A 528 29.78 39.59 15.29
CA ALA A 528 28.36 39.25 15.34
C ALA A 528 27.91 38.63 13.99
N PRO A 529 27.20 37.49 14.00
CA PRO A 529 26.75 36.83 12.79
C PRO A 529 25.81 37.73 11.97
N SER A 530 25.93 37.65 10.65
CA SER A 530 24.96 38.26 9.72
C SER A 530 23.68 37.44 9.66
N CYS A 531 22.60 38.03 9.15
CA CYS A 531 21.41 37.26 8.82
C CYS A 531 21.67 36.32 7.64
N THR A 532 20.93 35.22 7.63
CA THR A 532 20.97 34.22 6.56
C THR A 532 19.65 34.16 5.79
N MET A 533 19.67 33.47 4.65
CA MET A 533 18.58 33.32 3.70
C MET A 533 18.25 31.84 3.48
N LEU A 534 17.00 31.55 3.14
CA LEU A 534 16.51 30.23 2.77
C LEU A 534 17.23 29.71 1.53
N THR A 535 17.64 28.45 1.60
CA THR A 535 18.12 27.69 0.44
C THR A 535 17.00 26.82 -0.13
N PHE A 536 16.05 26.39 0.70
CA PHE A 536 14.80 25.76 0.27
C PHE A 536 13.71 25.88 1.35
N PRO A 537 12.43 26.08 0.99
CA PRO A 537 11.95 26.58 -0.30
C PRO A 537 12.53 27.96 -0.63
N LEU A 538 12.77 28.23 -1.92
CA LEU A 538 13.29 29.54 -2.35
C LEU A 538 12.29 30.65 -2.03
N ASN A 539 12.80 31.85 -1.72
CA ASN A 539 11.96 33.01 -1.44
C ASN A 539 11.05 33.36 -2.64
N GLY A 540 9.75 33.44 -2.38
CA GLY A 540 8.69 33.67 -3.35
C GLY A 540 8.23 32.41 -4.09
N ALA A 541 8.77 31.22 -3.79
CA ALA A 541 8.37 30.00 -4.47
C ALA A 541 6.90 29.66 -4.22
N THR A 542 6.24 29.07 -5.23
CA THR A 542 4.83 28.68 -5.20
C THR A 542 4.67 27.22 -5.57
N GLY A 543 3.60 26.56 -5.12
CA GLY A 543 3.39 25.13 -5.42
C GLY A 543 4.25 24.21 -4.57
N ILE A 544 4.73 24.71 -3.43
CA ILE A 544 5.56 23.93 -2.50
C ILE A 544 4.68 22.91 -1.78
N SER A 545 5.23 21.73 -1.49
CA SER A 545 4.57 20.74 -0.63
C SER A 545 4.10 21.37 0.68
N VAL A 546 3.10 20.78 1.32
CA VAL A 546 2.70 21.14 2.69
C VAL A 546 3.67 20.58 3.73
N ASP A 547 4.54 19.63 3.37
CA ASP A 547 5.59 19.07 4.23
C ASP A 547 7.03 19.34 3.72
N PRO A 548 7.43 20.60 3.44
CA PRO A 548 8.78 20.91 3.04
C PRO A 548 9.70 20.98 4.27
N ILE A 549 10.86 20.32 4.19
CA ILE A 549 11.98 20.60 5.10
C ILE A 549 12.55 21.97 4.73
N ILE A 550 12.51 22.91 5.66
CA ILE A 550 13.02 24.28 5.46
C ILE A 550 14.53 24.27 5.69
N THR A 551 15.33 24.76 4.75
CA THR A 551 16.78 24.88 4.86
C THR A 551 17.25 26.30 4.58
N TRP A 552 18.35 26.70 5.20
CA TRP A 552 18.97 28.03 5.04
C TRP A 552 20.49 27.97 4.96
N ALA A 553 21.11 29.00 4.40
CA ALA A 553 22.56 29.12 4.33
C ALA A 553 23.20 29.34 5.70
N HIS A 554 24.49 29.06 5.85
CA HIS A 554 25.24 29.40 7.05
C HIS A 554 25.37 30.93 7.22
N SER A 555 25.24 31.44 8.44
CA SER A 555 25.49 32.86 8.74
C SER A 555 27.00 33.16 8.75
N SER A 556 27.42 34.36 8.37
CA SER A 556 28.84 34.73 8.43
C SER A 556 29.14 35.42 9.76
N GLY A 557 30.00 34.83 10.60
CA GLY A 557 30.38 35.35 11.92
C GLY A 557 30.34 34.28 13.02
N ASN A 558 30.28 34.70 14.29
CA ASN A 558 30.35 33.79 15.44
C ASN A 558 28.96 33.37 15.94
N GLN A 559 28.12 32.73 15.11
CA GLN A 559 26.86 32.15 15.61
C GLN A 559 27.09 30.93 16.49
N SER A 560 26.21 30.76 17.47
CA SER A 560 26.10 29.55 18.28
C SER A 560 24.81 28.76 17.99
N GLY A 561 23.95 29.27 17.11
CA GLY A 561 22.76 28.56 16.64
C GLY A 561 21.72 29.47 16.00
N TYR A 562 20.54 28.91 15.72
CA TYR A 562 19.45 29.58 15.02
C TYR A 562 18.12 29.39 15.75
N LYS A 563 17.27 30.41 15.62
CA LYS A 563 15.84 30.33 15.95
C LYS A 563 15.01 30.54 14.70
N ILE A 564 14.03 29.68 14.47
CA ILE A 564 13.09 29.80 13.35
C ILE A 564 11.73 30.33 13.84
N SER A 565 11.16 31.25 13.06
CA SER A 565 9.77 31.70 13.25
C SER A 565 9.01 31.57 11.93
N ILE A 566 7.79 31.04 11.99
CA ILE A 566 6.94 30.78 10.83
C ILE A 566 5.54 31.32 11.11
N GLY A 567 4.99 32.06 10.17
CA GLY A 567 3.62 32.57 10.25
C GLY A 567 2.96 32.69 8.88
N THR A 568 1.64 32.87 8.89
CA THR A 568 0.83 33.06 7.67
C THR A 568 0.71 34.53 7.26
N THR A 569 1.41 35.41 7.97
CA THR A 569 1.46 36.86 7.75
C THR A 569 2.92 37.32 7.88
N LEU A 570 3.29 38.41 7.22
CA LEU A 570 4.65 38.94 7.28
C LEU A 570 5.05 39.28 8.74
N GLY A 571 6.10 38.63 9.24
CA GLY A 571 6.54 38.74 10.63
C GLY A 571 5.67 37.99 11.65
N GLY A 572 4.69 37.21 11.18
CA GLY A 572 3.85 36.37 12.01
C GLY A 572 4.60 35.16 12.56
N THR A 573 4.08 34.61 13.65
CA THR A 573 4.69 33.49 14.40
C THR A 573 3.66 32.41 14.79
N GLN A 574 2.56 32.34 14.03
CA GLN A 574 1.40 31.49 14.36
C GLN A 574 1.70 29.99 14.26
N ILE A 575 2.71 29.60 13.48
CA ILE A 575 3.08 28.20 13.22
C ILE A 575 4.31 27.81 14.04
N ALA A 576 5.32 28.67 14.04
CA ALA A 576 6.51 28.53 14.88
C ALA A 576 6.93 29.92 15.39
N ASN A 577 7.34 30.01 16.65
CA ASN A 577 7.74 31.27 17.27
C ASN A 577 9.07 31.11 17.99
N LEU A 578 10.15 31.62 17.40
CA LEU A 578 11.50 31.56 17.94
C LEU A 578 11.88 30.15 18.44
N VAL A 579 11.51 29.13 17.65
CA VAL A 579 11.88 27.74 17.93
C VAL A 579 13.38 27.63 17.77
N ASP A 580 14.07 27.35 18.87
CA ASP A 580 15.50 27.12 18.88
C ASP A 580 15.79 25.76 18.24
N VAL A 581 16.59 25.77 17.17
CA VAL A 581 16.97 24.57 16.42
C VAL A 581 18.45 24.23 16.64
N GLY A 582 19.15 24.96 17.51
CA GLY A 582 20.59 24.80 17.68
C GLY A 582 21.39 25.26 16.46
N ASN A 583 22.63 24.80 16.34
CA ASN A 583 23.53 25.17 15.25
C ASN A 583 23.36 24.27 14.02
N VAL A 584 22.15 24.23 13.48
CA VAL A 584 21.80 23.49 12.26
C VAL A 584 21.32 24.42 11.16
N ASN A 585 21.22 23.91 9.93
CA ASN A 585 20.80 24.66 8.75
C ASN A 585 19.49 24.15 8.14
N THR A 586 18.72 23.38 8.92
CA THR A 586 17.53 22.65 8.49
C THR A 586 16.47 22.68 9.60
N TYR A 587 15.20 22.67 9.20
CA TYR A 587 14.05 22.55 10.06
C TYR A 587 12.95 21.75 9.36
N ASP A 588 12.67 20.56 9.88
CA ASP A 588 11.50 19.78 9.51
C ASP A 588 10.36 20.07 10.50
N HIS A 589 9.22 20.56 9.99
CA HIS A 589 8.10 20.91 10.85
C HIS A 589 7.29 19.64 11.17
N PRO A 590 6.95 19.34 12.44
CA PRO A 590 6.33 18.07 12.84
C PRO A 590 4.91 17.83 12.30
N SER A 591 4.34 18.76 11.53
CA SER A 591 3.00 18.65 10.96
C SER A 591 2.93 19.39 9.62
N SER A 592 2.03 18.97 8.75
CA SER A 592 1.81 19.63 7.47
C SER A 592 1.37 21.08 7.61
N PHE A 593 1.93 21.93 6.78
CA PHE A 593 1.52 23.31 6.63
C PHE A 593 0.13 23.44 5.98
N PRO A 594 -0.58 24.56 6.20
CA PRO A 594 -1.85 24.80 5.52
C PRO A 594 -1.70 24.87 4.00
N TYR A 595 -2.64 24.31 3.26
CA TYR A 595 -2.72 24.41 1.80
C TYR A 595 -3.00 25.84 1.31
N ALA A 596 -2.62 26.14 0.06
CA ALA A 596 -2.85 27.41 -0.62
C ALA A 596 -2.46 28.64 0.22
N THR A 597 -1.46 28.50 1.08
CA THR A 597 -1.12 29.49 2.11
C THR A 597 0.29 29.97 1.89
N THR A 598 0.46 31.30 1.85
CA THR A 598 1.79 31.91 1.88
C THR A 598 2.30 31.90 3.32
N LEU A 599 3.41 31.20 3.52
CA LEU A 599 4.15 31.15 4.76
C LEU A 599 5.31 32.11 4.73
N TYR A 600 5.52 32.81 5.84
CA TYR A 600 6.64 33.71 6.08
C TYR A 600 7.56 33.07 7.10
N VAL A 601 8.81 32.84 6.72
CA VAL A 601 9.85 32.23 7.54
C VAL A 601 10.88 33.29 7.88
N LYS A 602 11.25 33.37 9.16
CA LYS A 602 12.37 34.18 9.65
C LYS A 602 13.38 33.30 10.35
N ILE A 603 14.61 33.30 9.84
CA ILE A 603 15.76 32.69 10.51
C ILE A 603 16.48 33.76 11.33
N THR A 604 16.64 33.50 12.62
CA THR A 604 17.27 34.40 13.59
C THR A 604 18.51 33.73 14.17
N PRO A 605 19.72 34.01 13.64
CA PRO A 605 20.95 33.55 14.26
C PRO A 605 21.10 34.14 15.66
N TYR A 606 21.69 33.39 16.58
CA TYR A 606 22.06 33.88 17.91
C TYR A 606 23.50 33.53 18.23
N TRP A 607 24.12 34.33 19.09
CA TRP A 607 25.50 34.17 19.52
C TRP A 607 25.69 34.63 20.98
N SER A 608 26.93 34.63 21.47
CA SER A 608 27.27 35.11 22.83
C SER A 608 26.81 36.55 23.13
N GLY A 609 26.64 37.39 22.09
CA GLY A 609 26.09 38.74 22.21
C GLY A 609 24.56 38.84 22.10
N GLY A 610 23.84 37.72 21.95
CA GLY A 610 22.38 37.65 21.86
C GLY A 610 21.85 37.37 20.45
N ASP A 611 20.53 37.52 20.27
CA ASP A 611 19.83 37.25 19.00
C ASP A 611 20.05 38.37 17.97
N ILE A 612 20.23 38.00 16.70
CA ILE A 612 20.29 38.96 15.58
C ILE A 612 18.87 39.36 15.18
N THR A 613 18.36 40.41 15.84
CA THR A 613 16.93 40.76 15.81
C THR A 613 16.40 41.30 14.48
N ASN A 614 17.25 41.83 13.60
CA ASN A 614 16.85 42.53 12.36
C ASN A 614 16.91 41.66 11.09
N CYS A 615 16.76 40.34 11.20
CA CYS A 615 16.74 39.47 10.03
C CYS A 615 15.45 39.58 9.20
N PRO A 616 15.54 39.59 7.87
CA PRO A 616 14.38 39.64 6.99
C PRO A 616 13.57 38.35 7.09
N SER A 617 12.27 38.44 6.81
CA SER A 617 11.44 37.27 6.54
C SER A 617 11.44 36.98 5.05
N GLU A 618 11.55 35.71 4.70
CA GLU A 618 11.33 35.19 3.35
C GLU A 618 10.01 34.44 3.33
N SER A 619 9.50 34.11 2.14
CA SER A 619 8.20 33.45 2.04
C SER A 619 8.17 32.37 0.97
N PHE A 620 7.23 31.44 1.11
CA PHE A 620 6.85 30.51 0.06
C PHE A 620 5.36 30.21 0.16
N THR A 621 4.75 29.72 -0.91
CA THR A 621 3.32 29.39 -0.96
C THR A 621 3.13 27.91 -1.20
N THR A 622 2.41 27.26 -0.30
CA THR A 622 2.07 25.84 -0.41
C THR A 622 1.12 25.60 -1.59
N LEU A 623 1.09 24.37 -2.11
CA LEU A 623 0.29 23.98 -3.26
C LEU A 623 -1.20 24.30 -3.05
N VAL A 624 -1.89 24.60 -4.16
CA VAL A 624 -3.32 24.90 -4.18
C VAL A 624 -4.09 23.62 -4.54
N PRO A 625 -4.93 23.07 -3.63
CA PRO A 625 -5.78 21.92 -3.91
C PRO A 625 -6.79 22.25 -5.01
N ILE A 626 -7.12 21.28 -5.85
CA ILE A 626 -8.16 21.47 -6.87
C ILE A 626 -9.57 21.44 -6.25
N PRO A 627 -10.61 21.98 -6.92
CA PRO A 627 -11.97 21.92 -6.38
C PRO A 627 -12.42 20.47 -6.14
N GLY A 628 -12.93 20.21 -4.94
CA GLY A 628 -13.34 18.86 -4.54
C GLY A 628 -12.20 17.92 -4.16
N ASP A 629 -10.95 18.38 -4.09
CA ASP A 629 -9.79 17.54 -3.73
C ASP A 629 -9.86 16.95 -2.31
N PHE A 630 -10.64 17.59 -1.43
CA PHE A 630 -10.96 17.06 -0.10
C PHE A 630 -12.45 16.97 0.10
N CYS A 631 -12.91 16.02 0.92
CA CYS A 631 -14.32 15.89 1.31
C CYS A 631 -14.90 17.21 1.86
N SER A 632 -14.11 18.00 2.61
CA SER A 632 -14.53 19.30 3.13
C SER A 632 -14.79 20.35 2.05
N MET A 633 -14.20 20.15 0.86
CA MET A 633 -14.33 20.99 -0.33
C MET A 633 -15.25 20.34 -1.39
N ALA A 634 -16.03 19.32 -1.01
CA ALA A 634 -16.85 18.54 -1.93
C ALA A 634 -17.81 19.42 -2.75
N ILE A 635 -17.89 19.13 -4.04
CA ILE A 635 -18.70 19.88 -5.02
C ILE A 635 -20.16 19.44 -4.90
N ASN A 636 -21.10 20.39 -4.79
CA ASN A 636 -22.52 20.07 -4.71
C ASN A 636 -23.02 19.37 -5.98
N LEU A 637 -23.73 18.24 -5.83
CA LEU A 637 -24.24 17.38 -6.91
C LEU A 637 -25.78 17.27 -6.85
N PRO A 638 -26.52 18.23 -7.42
CA PRO A 638 -28.00 18.23 -7.40
C PRO A 638 -28.62 17.04 -8.14
N CYS A 639 -29.88 16.73 -7.84
CA CYS A 639 -30.60 15.74 -8.63
C CYS A 639 -30.77 16.21 -10.09
N GLY A 640 -30.52 15.34 -11.05
CA GLY A 640 -30.58 15.63 -12.49
C GLY A 640 -29.35 16.35 -13.05
N SER A 641 -28.29 16.53 -12.27
CA SER A 641 -27.08 17.24 -12.71
C SER A 641 -26.17 16.38 -13.58
N SER A 642 -25.44 17.05 -14.47
CA SER A 642 -24.29 16.50 -15.22
C SER A 642 -23.14 17.50 -15.10
N ILE A 643 -22.06 17.10 -14.43
CA ILE A 643 -20.93 17.98 -14.06
C ILE A 643 -19.64 17.40 -14.64
N ALA A 644 -18.88 18.22 -15.38
CA ALA A 644 -17.54 17.85 -15.83
C ALA A 644 -16.52 18.01 -14.69
N GLY A 645 -15.59 17.06 -14.57
CA GLY A 645 -14.54 17.05 -13.55
C GLY A 645 -13.22 16.43 -14.04
N THR A 646 -12.17 16.52 -13.22
CA THR A 646 -10.89 15.86 -13.47
C THR A 646 -10.21 15.45 -12.18
N THR A 647 -9.60 14.26 -12.16
CA THR A 647 -8.74 13.78 -11.08
C THR A 647 -7.26 14.14 -11.28
N ILE A 648 -6.90 14.81 -12.38
CA ILE A 648 -5.53 15.21 -12.66
C ILE A 648 -5.09 16.26 -11.65
N GLY A 649 -4.05 15.94 -10.88
CA GLY A 649 -3.53 16.81 -9.83
C GLY A 649 -4.30 16.73 -8.51
N ALA A 650 -5.19 15.74 -8.36
CA ALA A 650 -5.80 15.42 -7.08
C ALA A 650 -4.75 14.86 -6.10
N LEU A 651 -4.97 15.06 -4.81
CA LEU A 651 -4.13 14.61 -3.71
C LEU A 651 -4.62 13.28 -3.11
N PRO A 652 -3.73 12.50 -2.46
CA PRO A 652 -4.10 11.20 -1.91
C PRO A 652 -5.21 11.24 -0.85
N ASP A 653 -6.21 10.39 -1.05
CA ASP A 653 -7.36 10.19 -0.17
C ASP A 653 -7.09 9.09 0.88
N THR A 654 -6.40 9.44 1.96
CA THR A 654 -5.98 8.47 2.99
C THR A 654 -6.96 8.36 4.16
N GLY A 655 -6.93 7.22 4.87
CA GLY A 655 -7.70 7.02 6.11
C GLY A 655 -9.21 6.81 5.93
N LEU A 656 -9.67 6.53 4.71
CA LEU A 656 -11.09 6.34 4.40
C LEU A 656 -11.56 4.91 4.69
N PRO A 657 -12.83 4.71 5.08
CA PRO A 657 -13.42 3.39 5.14
C PRO A 657 -13.41 2.72 3.77
N VAL A 658 -13.04 1.44 3.74
CA VAL A 658 -13.03 0.64 2.52
C VAL A 658 -14.48 0.29 2.12
N CYS A 659 -14.84 0.61 0.88
CA CYS A 659 -16.05 0.12 0.23
C CYS A 659 -15.77 -1.15 -0.57
N VAL A 660 -16.76 -1.64 -1.33
CA VAL A 660 -16.54 -2.78 -2.25
C VAL A 660 -15.40 -2.48 -3.24
N ALA A 661 -15.30 -1.24 -3.72
CA ALA A 661 -14.10 -0.71 -4.37
C ALA A 661 -13.18 -0.03 -3.34
N GLY A 662 -11.90 -0.41 -3.32
CA GLY A 662 -10.88 0.23 -2.49
C GLY A 662 -10.46 1.60 -3.01
N ILE A 663 -9.73 2.37 -2.21
CA ILE A 663 -9.10 3.62 -2.67
C ILE A 663 -7.74 3.29 -3.28
N GLN A 664 -7.57 3.59 -4.56
CA GLN A 664 -6.38 3.24 -5.36
C GLN A 664 -5.73 4.45 -6.03
N ALA A 665 -6.44 5.57 -6.11
CA ALA A 665 -5.93 6.80 -6.70
C ALA A 665 -6.47 8.02 -5.93
N PRO A 666 -5.77 9.16 -6.00
CA PRO A 666 -6.36 10.46 -5.68
C PRO A 666 -7.66 10.71 -6.46
N GLY A 667 -8.65 11.30 -5.79
CA GLY A 667 -9.96 11.53 -6.40
C GLY A 667 -10.58 12.88 -6.06
N ILE A 668 -11.75 13.13 -6.67
CA ILE A 668 -12.55 14.34 -6.45
C ILE A 668 -13.85 14.01 -5.75
N TRP A 669 -14.14 14.79 -4.72
CA TRP A 669 -15.31 14.71 -3.86
C TRP A 669 -16.47 15.56 -4.36
N TYR A 670 -17.66 14.96 -4.32
CA TYR A 670 -18.95 15.59 -4.54
C TYR A 670 -19.87 15.34 -3.34
N THR A 671 -20.89 16.16 -3.14
CA THR A 671 -21.82 16.00 -2.01
C THR A 671 -23.26 16.35 -2.36
N PHE A 672 -24.21 15.72 -1.67
CA PHE A 672 -25.62 16.11 -1.70
C PHE A 672 -26.35 15.66 -0.42
N VAL A 673 -27.51 16.27 -0.16
CA VAL A 673 -28.41 15.86 0.93
C VAL A 673 -29.45 14.88 0.38
N GLY A 674 -29.62 13.75 1.06
CA GLY A 674 -30.64 12.76 0.73
C GLY A 674 -32.04 13.31 0.90
N ASP A 675 -32.94 12.89 0.01
CA ASP A 675 -34.32 13.35 -0.09
C ASP A 675 -35.34 12.20 0.03
N GLY A 676 -34.88 10.97 0.33
CA GLY A 676 -35.73 9.78 0.40
C GLY A 676 -35.89 9.06 -0.93
N SER A 677 -35.39 9.62 -2.03
CA SER A 677 -35.35 8.96 -3.34
C SER A 677 -34.15 8.02 -3.48
N ASN A 678 -34.17 7.17 -4.50
CA ASN A 678 -33.02 6.37 -4.90
C ASN A 678 -32.09 7.23 -5.77
N ALA A 679 -30.79 7.25 -5.47
CA ALA A 679 -29.79 7.98 -6.23
C ALA A 679 -29.04 7.04 -7.17
N ILE A 680 -28.85 7.47 -8.42
CA ILE A 680 -27.96 6.83 -9.41
C ILE A 680 -26.85 7.82 -9.72
N ILE A 681 -25.60 7.42 -9.51
CA ILE A 681 -24.42 8.24 -9.76
C ILE A 681 -23.54 7.52 -10.77
N ALA A 682 -23.18 8.18 -11.88
CA ALA A 682 -22.47 7.53 -12.98
C ALA A 682 -21.45 8.42 -13.66
N THR A 683 -20.33 7.83 -14.09
CA THR A 683 -19.35 8.40 -15.02
C THR A 683 -19.51 7.87 -16.46
N CYS A 684 -20.49 6.98 -16.68
CA CYS A 684 -20.72 6.27 -17.95
C CYS A 684 -20.99 7.16 -19.17
N SER A 685 -21.32 8.44 -19.00
CA SER A 685 -21.62 9.33 -20.12
C SER A 685 -20.34 9.75 -20.87
N GLN A 686 -19.25 9.99 -20.15
CA GLN A 686 -17.97 10.41 -20.72
C GLN A 686 -16.84 10.28 -19.68
N SER A 687 -15.87 9.41 -19.93
CA SER A 687 -14.57 9.38 -19.26
C SER A 687 -13.46 9.08 -20.26
N ASN A 688 -12.21 9.41 -19.94
CA ASN A 688 -11.03 9.05 -20.74
C ASN A 688 -10.05 8.13 -20.01
N TYR A 689 -10.46 7.60 -18.86
CA TYR A 689 -9.68 6.72 -18.01
C TYR A 689 -10.63 5.76 -17.28
N ASP A 690 -10.04 4.75 -16.65
CA ASP A 690 -10.77 3.76 -15.87
C ASP A 690 -11.21 4.35 -14.52
N THR A 691 -12.52 4.62 -14.37
CA THR A 691 -13.05 5.36 -13.21
C THR A 691 -13.57 4.43 -12.13
N GLN A 692 -13.29 4.75 -10.87
CA GLN A 692 -13.90 4.14 -9.69
C GLN A 692 -14.80 5.14 -8.97
N LEU A 693 -15.94 4.67 -8.45
CA LEU A 693 -16.86 5.46 -7.63
C LEU A 693 -17.02 4.87 -6.24
N ASN A 694 -16.97 5.74 -5.24
CA ASN A 694 -17.28 5.42 -3.85
C ASN A 694 -18.34 6.39 -3.32
N ALA A 695 -19.35 5.87 -2.64
CA ALA A 695 -20.33 6.66 -1.90
C ALA A 695 -20.16 6.44 -0.40
N TYR A 696 -20.17 7.56 0.32
CA TYR A 696 -20.10 7.63 1.77
C TYR A 696 -21.28 8.44 2.31
N GLN A 697 -21.58 8.24 3.59
CA GLN A 697 -22.51 9.09 4.35
C GLN A 697 -21.88 9.55 5.67
N GLY A 698 -22.44 10.58 6.28
CA GLY A 698 -22.02 11.09 7.59
C GLY A 698 -21.37 12.46 7.49
N THR A 699 -20.17 12.62 8.07
CA THR A 699 -19.37 13.86 7.99
C THR A 699 -17.97 13.54 7.50
N CYS A 700 -17.25 14.50 6.94
CA CYS A 700 -15.88 14.29 6.46
C CYS A 700 -14.87 13.83 7.53
N THR A 701 -15.22 13.95 8.82
CA THR A 701 -14.38 13.44 9.93
C THR A 701 -14.81 12.06 10.43
N SER A 702 -15.96 11.55 9.95
CA SER A 702 -16.54 10.26 10.33
C SER A 702 -17.44 9.78 9.20
N LEU A 703 -16.82 9.34 8.11
CA LEU A 703 -17.51 8.78 6.96
C LEU A 703 -17.85 7.32 7.23
N THR A 704 -18.99 6.87 6.71
CA THR A 704 -19.37 5.46 6.66
C THR A 704 -19.58 5.09 5.20
N CYS A 705 -18.98 3.98 4.76
CA CYS A 705 -19.18 3.49 3.40
C CYS A 705 -20.66 3.14 3.16
N VAL A 706 -21.22 3.60 2.04
CA VAL A 706 -22.54 3.21 1.54
C VAL A 706 -22.38 2.14 0.47
N THR A 707 -21.58 2.41 -0.56
CA THR A 707 -21.29 1.47 -1.65
C THR A 707 -20.07 1.95 -2.44
N GLY A 708 -19.50 1.10 -3.29
CA GLY A 708 -18.47 1.49 -4.25
C GLY A 708 -18.36 0.48 -5.40
N ILE A 709 -17.86 0.91 -6.54
CA ILE A 709 -17.64 0.05 -7.71
C ILE A 709 -16.47 0.56 -8.55
N ASP A 710 -15.98 -0.34 -9.41
CA ASP A 710 -14.94 -0.12 -10.40
C ASP A 710 -15.56 -0.06 -11.80
N ASP A 711 -16.02 -1.20 -12.29
CA ASP A 711 -16.61 -1.28 -13.62
C ASP A 711 -18.13 -1.48 -13.58
N PHE A 712 -18.85 -0.70 -14.37
CA PHE A 712 -20.27 -0.93 -14.69
C PHE A 712 -20.60 -0.75 -16.17
N CYS A 713 -20.07 0.29 -16.82
CA CYS A 713 -20.26 0.60 -18.24
C CYS A 713 -18.90 0.53 -18.95
N TYR A 714 -18.43 -0.68 -19.27
CA TYR A 714 -17.03 -0.90 -19.67
C TYR A 714 -16.08 -0.47 -18.53
N THR A 715 -15.13 0.43 -18.76
CA THR A 715 -14.20 0.98 -17.75
C THR A 715 -14.76 2.21 -16.99
N SER A 716 -16.08 2.43 -17.05
CA SER A 716 -16.76 3.52 -16.32
C SER A 716 -17.62 2.96 -15.20
N SER A 717 -17.76 3.75 -14.14
CA SER A 717 -18.44 3.38 -12.91
C SER A 717 -19.88 3.90 -12.85
N LEU A 718 -20.76 3.12 -12.22
CA LEU A 718 -22.10 3.55 -11.82
C LEU A 718 -22.50 2.88 -10.50
N ILE A 719 -22.87 3.70 -9.52
CA ILE A 719 -23.40 3.25 -8.23
C ILE A 719 -24.86 3.69 -8.05
N SER A 720 -25.63 2.89 -7.32
CA SER A 720 -27.03 3.20 -7.00
C SER A 720 -27.34 2.78 -5.57
N PHE A 721 -28.06 3.63 -4.84
CA PHE A 721 -28.45 3.37 -3.44
C PHE A 721 -29.67 4.20 -3.01
N PRO A 722 -30.49 3.71 -2.06
CA PRO A 722 -31.56 4.50 -1.46
C PRO A 722 -30.98 5.59 -0.56
N THR A 723 -31.56 6.80 -0.61
CA THR A 723 -31.11 7.91 0.25
C THR A 723 -32.03 8.10 1.44
N THR A 724 -31.47 8.52 2.58
CA THR A 724 -32.26 8.91 3.76
C THR A 724 -32.44 10.42 3.80
N VAL A 725 -33.69 10.88 4.03
CA VAL A 725 -34.03 12.31 4.11
C VAL A 725 -33.13 13.03 5.13
N GLY A 726 -32.45 14.09 4.69
CA GLY A 726 -31.60 14.92 5.55
C GLY A 726 -30.20 14.37 5.84
N THR A 727 -29.83 13.22 5.28
CA THR A 727 -28.48 12.64 5.44
C THR A 727 -27.54 13.19 4.37
N ASN A 728 -26.33 13.61 4.75
CA ASN A 728 -25.31 14.03 3.80
C ASN A 728 -24.63 12.81 3.19
N TYR A 729 -24.56 12.79 1.85
CA TYR A 729 -23.82 11.82 1.07
C TYR A 729 -22.62 12.50 0.42
N TYR A 730 -21.52 11.74 0.30
CA TYR A 730 -20.29 12.15 -0.34
C TYR A 730 -19.90 11.13 -1.40
N ILE A 731 -19.61 11.59 -2.61
CA ILE A 731 -19.19 10.74 -3.73
C ILE A 731 -17.74 11.06 -4.03
N LEU A 732 -16.88 10.04 -4.01
CA LEU A 732 -15.50 10.14 -4.46
C LEU A 732 -15.40 9.53 -5.85
N VAL A 733 -14.88 10.31 -6.80
CA VAL A 733 -14.52 9.85 -8.16
C VAL A 733 -13.01 9.71 -8.23
N GLN A 734 -12.52 8.50 -8.41
CA GLN A 734 -11.08 8.17 -8.50
C GLN A 734 -10.83 7.29 -9.73
N GLY A 735 -9.62 6.70 -9.87
CA GLY A 735 -9.29 5.79 -10.96
C GLY A 735 -8.70 4.46 -10.53
N TRP A 736 -8.91 3.43 -11.34
CA TRP A 736 -8.34 2.10 -11.12
C TRP A 736 -6.82 2.11 -11.32
N GLY A 737 -6.09 1.39 -10.46
CA GLY A 737 -4.64 1.23 -10.60
C GLY A 737 -3.84 2.54 -10.57
N GLY A 738 -4.36 3.59 -9.92
CA GLY A 738 -3.70 4.90 -9.84
C GLY A 738 -3.99 5.82 -11.04
N GLN A 739 -4.85 5.43 -11.98
CA GLN A 739 -5.15 6.25 -13.15
C GLN A 739 -5.84 7.58 -12.78
N GLN A 740 -5.58 8.61 -13.59
CA GLN A 740 -6.21 9.92 -13.48
C GLN A 740 -6.65 10.41 -14.85
N GLY A 741 -7.66 11.28 -14.89
CA GLY A 741 -8.16 11.83 -16.14
C GLY A 741 -9.33 12.78 -15.98
N THR A 742 -10.10 12.96 -17.05
CA THR A 742 -11.30 13.80 -17.09
C THR A 742 -12.55 12.92 -17.18
N PHE A 743 -13.64 13.36 -16.55
CA PHE A 743 -14.91 12.63 -16.53
C PHE A 743 -16.12 13.59 -16.52
N THR A 744 -17.30 13.05 -16.82
CA THR A 744 -18.60 13.69 -16.56
C THR A 744 -19.36 12.87 -15.54
N LEU A 745 -19.63 13.45 -14.37
CA LEU A 745 -20.41 12.84 -13.30
C LEU A 745 -21.88 13.23 -13.43
N THR A 746 -22.75 12.23 -13.49
CA THR A 746 -24.20 12.42 -13.54
C THR A 746 -24.86 11.95 -12.25
N ARG A 747 -25.92 12.63 -11.84
CA ARG A 747 -26.82 12.17 -10.77
C ARG A 747 -28.26 12.15 -11.27
N SER A 748 -28.89 10.99 -11.22
CA SER A 748 -30.34 10.82 -11.44
C SER A 748 -31.02 10.37 -10.15
N CYS A 749 -32.30 10.70 -9.98
CA CYS A 749 -33.06 10.24 -8.82
C CYS A 749 -34.47 9.82 -9.19
N TYR A 750 -34.98 8.79 -8.52
CA TYR A 750 -36.31 8.24 -8.77
C TYR A 750 -36.97 7.75 -7.49
N SER A 751 -38.30 7.76 -7.49
CA SER A 751 -39.14 7.24 -6.40
C SER A 751 -39.66 5.84 -6.73
N GLY A 752 -39.65 4.95 -5.75
CA GLY A 752 -40.14 3.58 -5.90
C GLY A 752 -39.25 2.58 -5.17
N PRO A 753 -39.51 1.29 -5.32
CA PRO A 753 -38.64 0.24 -4.79
C PRO A 753 -37.23 0.38 -5.33
N PHE A 754 -36.26 0.07 -4.47
CA PHE A 754 -34.86 0.07 -4.83
C PHE A 754 -34.47 -1.32 -5.33
N TYR A 755 -34.12 -1.42 -6.60
CA TYR A 755 -33.63 -2.66 -7.19
C TYR A 755 -32.10 -2.65 -7.20
N CYS A 756 -31.51 -3.81 -6.90
CA CYS A 756 -30.07 -4.01 -7.07
C CYS A 756 -29.62 -3.71 -8.51
N MET A 757 -28.38 -3.26 -8.66
CA MET A 757 -27.78 -3.04 -9.98
C MET A 757 -27.46 -4.37 -10.67
N SER A 758 -27.61 -4.41 -12.00
CA SER A 758 -27.24 -5.55 -12.84
C SER A 758 -26.86 -5.09 -14.25
N SER A 759 -25.75 -5.57 -14.80
CA SER A 759 -25.29 -5.24 -16.16
C SER A 759 -24.30 -6.27 -16.72
N GLY A 760 -24.08 -6.23 -18.04
CA GLY A 760 -22.83 -6.72 -18.63
C GLY A 760 -21.68 -5.71 -18.48
N ARG A 761 -20.42 -6.11 -18.70
CA ARG A 761 -19.27 -5.20 -18.81
C ARG A 761 -18.95 -4.90 -20.26
N GLU A 762 -19.07 -5.90 -21.12
CA GLU A 762 -18.88 -5.85 -22.56
C GLU A 762 -20.16 -6.31 -23.27
N SER A 763 -20.60 -5.55 -24.27
CA SER A 763 -21.79 -5.84 -25.08
C SER A 763 -21.54 -5.65 -26.58
N SER A 764 -20.35 -5.20 -26.99
CA SER A 764 -20.07 -4.83 -28.39
C SER A 764 -20.17 -6.02 -29.35
N LEU A 765 -20.02 -7.24 -28.85
CA LEU A 765 -20.03 -8.47 -29.64
C LEU A 765 -21.39 -9.20 -29.60
N GLU A 766 -22.17 -9.01 -28.55
CA GLU A 766 -23.50 -9.60 -28.33
C GLU A 766 -24.38 -8.72 -27.44
N TRP A 767 -25.67 -8.70 -27.75
CA TRP A 767 -26.66 -7.92 -27.00
C TRP A 767 -28.06 -8.51 -27.15
N ILE A 768 -29.01 -8.05 -26.34
CA ILE A 768 -30.43 -8.37 -26.54
C ILE A 768 -30.91 -7.51 -27.70
N GLN A 769 -31.15 -8.11 -28.87
CA GLN A 769 -31.63 -7.35 -30.03
C GLN A 769 -33.12 -7.02 -29.93
N ASN A 770 -33.90 -7.92 -29.34
CA ASN A 770 -35.33 -7.72 -29.18
C ASN A 770 -35.90 -8.48 -27.99
N VAL A 771 -36.74 -7.83 -27.20
CA VAL A 771 -37.69 -8.47 -26.30
C VAL A 771 -39.10 -8.23 -26.85
N ASN A 772 -39.79 -9.29 -27.23
CA ASN A 772 -41.19 -9.24 -27.61
C ASN A 772 -42.03 -9.85 -26.49
N PHE A 773 -42.67 -8.99 -25.70
CA PHE A 773 -43.53 -9.40 -24.60
C PHE A 773 -45.00 -9.12 -24.97
N ASN A 774 -45.83 -10.15 -25.01
CA ASN A 774 -47.25 -10.06 -25.36
C ASN A 774 -47.53 -9.35 -26.71
N SER A 775 -46.75 -9.65 -27.75
CA SER A 775 -46.84 -9.01 -29.08
C SER A 775 -46.45 -7.52 -29.10
N ASP A 776 -45.76 -7.04 -28.06
CA ASP A 776 -45.14 -5.72 -28.00
C ASP A 776 -43.61 -5.84 -28.13
N PRO A 777 -43.04 -5.61 -29.32
CA PRO A 777 -41.60 -5.73 -29.54
C PRO A 777 -40.85 -4.46 -29.11
N ASN A 778 -39.84 -4.61 -28.24
CA ASN A 778 -38.84 -3.59 -27.98
C ASN A 778 -37.52 -3.96 -28.67
N THR A 779 -37.11 -3.23 -29.70
CA THR A 779 -35.86 -3.47 -30.44
C THR A 779 -34.75 -2.58 -29.90
N SER A 780 -33.61 -3.18 -29.57
CA SER A 780 -32.49 -2.54 -28.89
C SER A 780 -31.15 -2.79 -29.61
N GLY A 781 -30.19 -1.93 -29.29
CA GLY A 781 -28.81 -2.00 -29.79
C GLY A 781 -27.87 -2.50 -28.70
N SER A 782 -26.59 -2.65 -29.05
CA SER A 782 -25.57 -3.05 -28.08
C SER A 782 -25.46 -2.07 -26.91
N SER A 783 -25.71 -2.56 -25.70
CA SER A 783 -25.51 -1.87 -24.42
C SER A 783 -25.24 -2.88 -23.31
N SER A 784 -24.52 -2.48 -22.27
CA SER A 784 -24.33 -3.28 -21.07
C SER A 784 -25.59 -3.32 -20.18
N TYR A 785 -26.33 -2.22 -20.17
CA TYR A 785 -27.58 -2.04 -19.45
C TYR A 785 -28.50 -1.06 -20.18
N SER A 786 -29.79 -1.37 -20.26
CA SER A 786 -30.81 -0.50 -20.86
C SER A 786 -32.03 -0.39 -19.95
N ASP A 787 -32.49 0.83 -19.67
CA ASP A 787 -33.68 1.09 -18.86
C ASP A 787 -34.87 1.52 -19.74
N TYR A 788 -35.88 0.65 -19.84
CA TYR A 788 -37.13 0.86 -20.57
C TYR A 788 -38.34 1.04 -19.63
N THR A 789 -38.13 1.37 -18.36
CA THR A 789 -39.21 1.51 -17.36
C THR A 789 -40.13 2.71 -17.58
N GLY A 790 -39.77 3.64 -18.48
CA GLY A 790 -40.55 4.85 -18.76
C GLY A 790 -41.92 4.63 -19.43
N SER A 791 -42.19 3.45 -19.98
CA SER A 791 -43.47 3.12 -20.64
C SER A 791 -44.02 1.75 -20.18
N PRO A 792 -44.86 1.71 -19.12
CA PRO A 792 -45.29 0.44 -18.52
C PRO A 792 -46.26 -0.38 -19.39
N LEU A 793 -46.01 -1.69 -19.50
CA LEU A 793 -46.92 -2.64 -20.16
C LEU A 793 -47.99 -3.13 -19.19
N THR A 794 -49.25 -3.18 -19.61
CA THR A 794 -50.35 -3.61 -18.74
C THR A 794 -50.55 -5.13 -18.81
N VAL A 795 -50.52 -5.78 -17.64
CA VAL A 795 -50.79 -7.21 -17.48
C VAL A 795 -51.84 -7.44 -16.40
N SER A 796 -52.46 -8.61 -16.41
CA SER A 796 -53.52 -8.98 -15.49
C SER A 796 -53.10 -10.14 -14.59
N ARG A 797 -53.44 -10.07 -13.30
CA ARG A 797 -53.30 -11.17 -12.35
C ARG A 797 -53.98 -12.42 -12.87
N GLY A 798 -53.29 -13.55 -12.78
CA GLY A 798 -53.74 -14.83 -13.33
C GLY A 798 -53.67 -14.94 -14.85
N GLY A 799 -53.13 -13.93 -15.55
CA GLY A 799 -52.90 -13.95 -16.99
C GLY A 799 -51.61 -14.68 -17.36
N SER A 800 -51.54 -15.15 -18.61
CA SER A 800 -50.37 -15.78 -19.20
C SER A 800 -49.97 -15.04 -20.47
N TYR A 801 -48.71 -14.65 -20.59
CA TYR A 801 -48.21 -13.78 -21.65
C TYR A 801 -47.01 -14.45 -22.34
N ALA A 802 -47.00 -14.43 -23.67
CA ALA A 802 -45.86 -14.93 -24.43
C ALA A 802 -44.66 -13.98 -24.32
N ILE A 803 -43.46 -14.54 -24.23
CA ILE A 803 -42.21 -13.79 -24.33
C ILE A 803 -41.30 -14.44 -25.36
N THR A 804 -40.68 -13.61 -26.19
CA THR A 804 -39.60 -14.01 -27.10
C THR A 804 -38.43 -13.06 -26.91
N ILE A 805 -37.24 -13.60 -26.68
CA ILE A 805 -35.99 -12.84 -26.56
C ILE A 805 -35.09 -13.24 -27.73
N THR A 806 -34.64 -12.26 -28.50
CA THR A 806 -33.81 -12.45 -29.69
C THR A 806 -32.42 -11.85 -29.43
N PRO A 807 -31.34 -12.65 -29.51
CA PRO A 807 -29.99 -12.12 -29.43
C PRO A 807 -29.57 -11.40 -30.71
N GLY A 808 -28.74 -10.37 -30.58
CA GLY A 808 -27.99 -9.73 -31.65
C GLY A 808 -26.50 -10.03 -31.53
N PHE A 809 -25.82 -10.15 -32.67
CA PHE A 809 -24.38 -10.41 -32.72
C PHE A 809 -23.70 -9.53 -33.77
N LEU A 810 -22.52 -8.99 -33.45
CA LEU A 810 -21.76 -8.17 -34.39
C LEU A 810 -21.01 -9.03 -35.41
N GLN A 811 -20.38 -10.15 -34.97
CA GLN A 811 -19.66 -11.10 -35.84
C GLN A 811 -19.70 -12.53 -35.27
N GLY A 812 -20.46 -13.42 -35.92
CA GLY A 812 -20.61 -14.82 -35.53
C GLY A 812 -21.65 -15.04 -34.42
N THR A 813 -22.30 -16.20 -34.42
CA THR A 813 -23.30 -16.53 -33.38
C THR A 813 -22.61 -16.91 -32.08
N ARG A 814 -23.15 -16.43 -30.94
CA ARG A 814 -22.67 -16.81 -29.61
C ARG A 814 -23.74 -17.58 -28.85
N THR A 815 -23.28 -18.37 -27.89
CA THR A 815 -24.13 -19.21 -27.06
C THR A 815 -24.50 -18.45 -25.80
N GLU A 816 -25.78 -18.10 -25.69
CA GLU A 816 -26.30 -17.22 -24.65
C GLU A 816 -27.20 -17.96 -23.67
N TYR A 817 -27.16 -17.50 -22.41
CA TYR A 817 -28.12 -17.85 -21.38
C TYR A 817 -29.04 -16.67 -21.07
N TYR A 818 -30.29 -16.96 -20.76
CA TYR A 818 -31.33 -15.95 -20.55
C TYR A 818 -32.06 -16.21 -19.25
N LYS A 819 -32.37 -15.15 -18.51
CA LYS A 819 -33.33 -15.19 -17.42
C LYS A 819 -34.19 -13.94 -17.39
N VAL A 820 -35.41 -14.11 -16.86
CA VAL A 820 -36.33 -13.01 -16.61
C VAL A 820 -36.85 -13.10 -15.19
N TRP A 821 -36.87 -11.97 -14.51
CA TRP A 821 -37.47 -11.81 -13.19
C TRP A 821 -38.58 -10.76 -13.22
N ILE A 822 -39.61 -10.95 -12.39
CA ILE A 822 -40.65 -9.96 -12.12
C ILE A 822 -40.84 -9.89 -10.61
N ASP A 823 -40.71 -8.69 -10.05
CA ASP A 823 -40.99 -8.41 -8.64
C ASP A 823 -42.52 -8.40 -8.45
N PHE A 824 -43.08 -9.55 -8.06
CA PHE A 824 -44.53 -9.71 -7.96
C PHE A 824 -45.09 -9.16 -6.64
N ASN A 825 -44.29 -9.12 -5.58
CA ASN A 825 -44.74 -8.68 -4.27
C ASN A 825 -44.56 -7.15 -4.07
N HIS A 826 -43.78 -6.50 -4.93
CA HIS A 826 -43.45 -5.08 -4.95
C HIS A 826 -42.56 -4.65 -3.77
N ASP A 827 -41.57 -5.46 -3.40
CA ASP A 827 -40.64 -5.16 -2.30
C ASP A 827 -39.26 -4.64 -2.76
N GLY A 828 -38.99 -4.65 -4.06
CA GLY A 828 -37.75 -4.14 -4.63
C GLY A 828 -36.64 -5.18 -4.83
N ASP A 829 -36.88 -6.45 -4.54
CA ASP A 829 -35.94 -7.51 -4.90
C ASP A 829 -36.53 -8.57 -5.86
N PHE A 830 -35.73 -9.59 -6.15
CA PHE A 830 -36.07 -10.67 -7.09
C PHE A 830 -35.76 -12.05 -6.48
N SER A 831 -35.60 -12.11 -5.17
CA SER A 831 -35.10 -13.27 -4.44
C SER A 831 -36.22 -14.24 -4.04
N ASP A 832 -37.46 -13.79 -4.17
CA ASP A 832 -38.64 -14.55 -3.77
C ASP A 832 -38.97 -15.73 -4.71
N GLY A 833 -39.59 -16.73 -4.10
CA GLY A 833 -40.08 -17.90 -4.82
C GLY A 833 -41.16 -17.54 -5.84
N GLY A 834 -40.86 -17.77 -7.12
CA GLY A 834 -41.79 -17.52 -8.24
C GLY A 834 -41.52 -16.24 -9.03
N GLU A 835 -40.53 -15.44 -8.62
CA GLU A 835 -40.18 -14.19 -9.31
C GLU A 835 -39.22 -14.40 -10.48
N GLN A 836 -38.41 -15.47 -10.46
CA GLN A 836 -37.69 -15.93 -11.66
C GLN A 836 -38.68 -16.64 -12.61
N VAL A 837 -39.33 -15.86 -13.46
CA VAL A 837 -40.44 -16.30 -14.32
C VAL A 837 -40.01 -17.00 -15.61
N PHE A 838 -38.77 -16.81 -16.05
CA PHE A 838 -38.25 -17.46 -17.26
C PHE A 838 -36.75 -17.75 -17.12
N SER A 839 -36.32 -18.89 -17.67
CA SER A 839 -34.92 -19.25 -17.81
C SER A 839 -34.76 -20.09 -19.08
N ALA A 840 -33.78 -19.77 -19.90
CA ALA A 840 -33.49 -20.48 -21.13
C ALA A 840 -31.99 -20.43 -21.47
N GLY A 841 -31.59 -21.21 -22.46
CA GLY A 841 -30.20 -21.36 -22.88
C GLY A 841 -29.54 -22.62 -22.32
N PRO A 842 -28.34 -22.98 -22.80
CA PRO A 842 -27.56 -22.25 -23.81
C PRO A 842 -28.25 -22.22 -25.19
N SER A 843 -28.30 -21.07 -25.87
CA SER A 843 -28.91 -20.93 -27.21
C SER A 843 -28.17 -19.89 -28.06
N THR A 844 -28.05 -20.17 -29.36
CA THR A 844 -27.52 -19.24 -30.38
C THR A 844 -28.61 -18.52 -31.18
N THR A 845 -29.88 -18.81 -30.87
CA THR A 845 -31.07 -18.27 -31.55
C THR A 845 -32.09 -17.78 -30.54
N SER A 846 -33.18 -17.16 -31.02
CA SER A 846 -34.23 -16.64 -30.14
C SER A 846 -34.82 -17.71 -29.24
N VAL A 847 -35.03 -17.36 -27.98
CA VAL A 847 -35.71 -18.21 -26.99
C VAL A 847 -37.14 -17.71 -26.78
N SER A 848 -38.07 -18.60 -26.50
CA SER A 848 -39.48 -18.23 -26.29
C SER A 848 -40.11 -19.03 -25.17
N GLY A 849 -41.09 -18.43 -24.50
CA GLY A 849 -41.81 -19.05 -23.41
C GLY A 849 -43.12 -18.34 -23.09
N THR A 850 -43.70 -18.70 -21.95
CA THR A 850 -44.90 -18.08 -21.42
C THR A 850 -44.66 -17.70 -19.97
N ILE A 851 -44.90 -16.44 -19.65
CA ILE A 851 -44.82 -15.89 -18.30
C ILE A 851 -46.23 -15.86 -17.71
N ALA A 852 -46.41 -16.50 -16.56
CA ALA A 852 -47.67 -16.46 -15.82
C ALA A 852 -47.60 -15.40 -14.71
N ILE A 853 -48.59 -14.54 -14.62
CA ILE A 853 -48.72 -13.55 -13.55
C ILE A 853 -49.52 -14.18 -12.40
N PRO A 854 -48.96 -14.35 -11.19
CA PRO A 854 -49.67 -14.94 -10.07
C PRO A 854 -50.94 -14.17 -9.71
N VAL A 855 -51.98 -14.89 -9.29
CA VAL A 855 -53.19 -14.26 -8.73
C VAL A 855 -52.95 -13.53 -7.40
N THR A 856 -51.77 -13.72 -6.80
CA THR A 856 -51.32 -13.08 -5.57
C THR A 856 -50.47 -11.83 -5.81
N ALA A 857 -50.01 -11.57 -7.05
CA ALA A 857 -49.15 -10.42 -7.34
C ALA A 857 -49.77 -9.09 -6.91
N THR A 858 -48.96 -8.15 -6.41
CA THR A 858 -49.38 -6.84 -5.93
C THR A 858 -49.89 -5.98 -7.09
N LYS A 859 -50.99 -5.25 -6.87
CA LYS A 859 -51.58 -4.34 -7.87
C LYS A 859 -50.78 -3.04 -7.91
N ALA A 860 -49.80 -2.95 -8.81
CA ALA A 860 -48.95 -1.78 -8.95
C ALA A 860 -48.12 -1.83 -10.24
N ILE A 861 -47.39 -0.74 -10.51
CA ILE A 861 -46.28 -0.77 -11.45
C ILE A 861 -45.08 -1.39 -10.75
N THR A 862 -44.53 -2.46 -11.31
CA THR A 862 -43.35 -3.18 -10.81
C THR A 862 -42.31 -3.40 -11.91
N ARG A 863 -41.13 -3.90 -11.57
CA ARG A 863 -40.03 -4.15 -12.50
C ARG A 863 -40.04 -5.57 -13.06
N MET A 864 -39.81 -5.67 -14.36
CA MET A 864 -39.39 -6.90 -15.04
C MET A 864 -37.95 -6.72 -15.51
N ARG A 865 -37.05 -7.62 -15.12
CA ARG A 865 -35.64 -7.63 -15.54
C ARG A 865 -35.40 -8.77 -16.52
N VAL A 866 -34.86 -8.46 -17.68
CA VAL A 866 -34.42 -9.43 -18.69
C VAL A 866 -32.90 -9.40 -18.75
N SER A 867 -32.26 -10.55 -18.64
CA SER A 867 -30.78 -10.62 -18.68
C SER A 867 -30.32 -11.71 -19.63
N MET A 868 -29.30 -11.36 -20.41
CA MET A 868 -28.60 -12.24 -21.34
C MET A 868 -27.12 -12.27 -20.97
N ARG A 869 -26.50 -13.45 -20.98
CA ARG A 869 -25.09 -13.61 -20.62
C ARG A 869 -24.39 -14.64 -21.50
N TYR A 870 -23.23 -14.24 -22.02
CA TYR A 870 -22.27 -15.12 -22.67
C TYR A 870 -21.32 -15.71 -21.62
N ALA A 871 -21.62 -16.90 -21.09
CA ALA A 871 -20.81 -17.58 -20.10
C ALA A 871 -21.16 -19.07 -20.01
N GLU A 872 -20.43 -19.83 -19.18
CA GLU A 872 -20.82 -21.20 -18.80
C GLU A 872 -21.98 -21.24 -17.77
N THR A 873 -22.34 -20.09 -17.19
CA THR A 873 -23.38 -20.00 -16.16
C THR A 873 -24.46 -18.97 -16.52
N PRO A 874 -25.75 -19.24 -16.21
CA PRO A 874 -26.83 -18.27 -16.41
C PRO A 874 -26.63 -16.95 -15.64
N PRO A 875 -27.23 -15.83 -16.10
CA PRO A 875 -27.20 -14.56 -15.37
C PRO A 875 -27.92 -14.66 -14.01
N SER A 876 -27.54 -13.79 -13.07
CA SER A 876 -28.27 -13.55 -11.81
C SER A 876 -29.18 -12.33 -11.93
N SER A 877 -30.02 -12.09 -10.93
CA SER A 877 -30.89 -10.90 -10.92
C SER A 877 -30.12 -9.63 -10.53
N CYS A 878 -28.96 -9.76 -9.88
CA CYS A 878 -28.09 -8.69 -9.42
C CYS A 878 -26.63 -8.97 -9.81
N GLY A 879 -25.83 -7.93 -9.99
CA GLY A 879 -24.39 -8.00 -10.22
C GLY A 879 -23.95 -7.75 -11.67
N THR A 880 -22.64 -7.69 -11.88
CA THR A 880 -22.03 -7.46 -13.20
C THR A 880 -21.52 -8.76 -13.80
N TYR A 881 -21.62 -8.90 -15.12
CA TYR A 881 -21.10 -10.05 -15.88
C TYR A 881 -20.10 -9.58 -16.93
N ASP A 882 -19.11 -10.39 -17.30
CA ASP A 882 -18.11 -9.97 -18.30
C ASP A 882 -18.73 -9.63 -19.66
N ASN A 883 -19.64 -10.48 -20.14
CA ASN A 883 -20.22 -10.38 -21.48
C ASN A 883 -21.74 -10.58 -21.43
N GLY A 884 -22.50 -9.69 -22.06
CA GLY A 884 -23.96 -9.75 -22.16
C GLY A 884 -24.65 -8.41 -21.92
N GLU A 885 -25.98 -8.45 -21.77
CA GLU A 885 -26.82 -7.27 -21.57
C GLU A 885 -27.92 -7.54 -20.55
N VAL A 886 -28.30 -6.48 -19.82
CA VAL A 886 -29.46 -6.47 -18.93
C VAL A 886 -30.41 -5.35 -19.34
N GLU A 887 -31.69 -5.66 -19.49
CA GLU A 887 -32.74 -4.70 -19.78
C GLU A 887 -33.81 -4.71 -18.69
N ASP A 888 -34.19 -3.52 -18.19
CA ASP A 888 -35.29 -3.37 -17.24
C ASP A 888 -36.54 -2.77 -17.91
N TYR A 889 -37.70 -3.32 -17.59
CA TYR A 889 -39.01 -2.92 -18.09
C TYR A 889 -39.97 -2.67 -16.92
N ALA A 890 -41.00 -1.85 -17.14
CA ALA A 890 -42.08 -1.65 -16.18
C ALA A 890 -43.34 -2.45 -16.57
N LEU A 891 -43.91 -3.17 -15.61
CA LEU A 891 -45.20 -3.86 -15.76
C LEU A 891 -46.24 -3.25 -14.83
N ASN A 892 -47.38 -2.83 -15.38
CA ASN A 892 -48.54 -2.39 -14.63
C ASN A 892 -49.49 -3.57 -14.38
N ILE A 893 -49.39 -4.17 -13.19
CA ILE A 893 -50.18 -5.34 -12.80
C ILE A 893 -51.56 -4.89 -12.33
N ARG A 894 -52.60 -5.35 -13.05
CA ARG A 894 -54.01 -5.05 -12.77
C ARG A 894 -54.82 -6.33 -12.53
N CYS A 895 -56.08 -6.17 -12.15
CA CYS A 895 -57.00 -7.29 -12.06
C CYS A 895 -57.44 -7.77 -13.44
N ASN A 896 -57.61 -9.08 -13.58
CA ASN A 896 -58.39 -9.62 -14.68
C ASN A 896 -59.88 -9.38 -14.36
N LEU A 897 -60.52 -8.49 -15.09
CA LEU A 897 -61.93 -8.13 -14.90
C LEU A 897 -62.91 -9.06 -15.64
N VAL A 898 -62.45 -10.20 -16.16
CA VAL A 898 -63.30 -11.16 -16.88
C VAL A 898 -63.45 -12.44 -16.07
N THR A 899 -64.68 -12.72 -15.66
CA THR A 899 -65.07 -14.03 -15.11
C THR A 899 -65.11 -15.05 -16.24
N SER A 900 -64.34 -16.13 -16.11
CA SER A 900 -64.18 -17.16 -17.15
C SER A 900 -64.33 -18.59 -16.64
N ASN A 901 -64.45 -18.78 -15.32
CA ASN A 901 -64.50 -20.09 -14.67
C ASN A 901 -65.83 -20.31 -13.93
N LEU A 902 -66.40 -21.52 -14.07
CA LEU A 902 -67.65 -21.95 -13.43
C LEU A 902 -67.49 -22.31 -11.94
N ASP A 903 -66.25 -22.58 -11.52
CA ASP A 903 -65.94 -22.94 -10.14
C ASP A 903 -66.13 -21.77 -9.16
N ASN A 904 -66.20 -22.08 -7.87
CA ASN A 904 -66.41 -21.07 -6.82
C ASN A 904 -65.11 -20.48 -6.24
N THR A 905 -63.98 -21.12 -6.50
CA THR A 905 -62.65 -20.75 -5.99
C THR A 905 -61.59 -20.97 -7.06
N GLY A 906 -60.51 -20.21 -7.02
CA GLY A 906 -59.44 -20.26 -8.02
C GLY A 906 -59.53 -19.14 -9.05
N ASN A 907 -58.55 -19.11 -9.95
CA ASN A 907 -58.38 -18.05 -10.95
C ASN A 907 -59.59 -17.96 -11.91
N GLY A 908 -59.96 -16.74 -12.28
CA GLY A 908 -61.06 -16.47 -13.22
C GLY A 908 -62.46 -16.77 -12.70
N THR A 909 -62.61 -17.18 -11.44
CA THR A 909 -63.92 -17.37 -10.79
C THR A 909 -64.53 -16.02 -10.42
N LEU A 910 -65.86 -15.95 -10.40
CA LEU A 910 -66.57 -14.71 -10.05
C LEU A 910 -66.13 -14.14 -8.70
N ARG A 911 -65.86 -15.02 -7.72
CA ARG A 911 -65.35 -14.63 -6.39
C ARG A 911 -63.98 -13.96 -6.49
N ASN A 912 -63.05 -14.57 -7.21
CA ASN A 912 -61.68 -14.09 -7.32
C ASN A 912 -61.61 -12.77 -8.11
N VAL A 913 -62.35 -12.67 -9.21
CA VAL A 913 -62.40 -11.45 -10.04
C VAL A 913 -63.03 -10.30 -9.25
N SER A 914 -64.15 -10.53 -8.57
CA SER A 914 -64.85 -9.47 -7.82
C SER A 914 -64.03 -8.95 -6.64
N ALA A 915 -63.32 -9.82 -5.93
CA ALA A 915 -62.46 -9.42 -4.82
C ALA A 915 -61.19 -8.68 -5.26
N CYS A 916 -60.81 -8.78 -6.54
CA CYS A 916 -59.63 -8.10 -7.07
C CYS A 916 -59.95 -6.68 -7.53
N ALA A 917 -61.05 -6.53 -8.28
CA ALA A 917 -61.46 -5.32 -9.00
C ALA A 917 -61.41 -4.06 -8.13
N ASP A 918 -60.99 -2.93 -8.71
CA ASP A 918 -61.06 -1.65 -8.05
C ASP A 918 -62.52 -1.12 -8.05
N ASP A 919 -62.82 -0.19 -7.13
CA ASP A 919 -64.18 0.33 -6.96
C ASP A 919 -64.73 0.94 -8.26
N GLY A 920 -65.86 0.39 -8.73
CA GLY A 920 -66.60 0.91 -9.86
C GLY A 920 -66.18 0.34 -11.22
N GLU A 921 -65.23 -0.60 -11.26
CA GLU A 921 -64.84 -1.30 -12.49
C GLU A 921 -65.90 -2.30 -12.95
N ASP A 922 -66.05 -2.45 -14.27
CA ASP A 922 -66.96 -3.41 -14.88
C ASP A 922 -66.33 -4.81 -14.90
N ILE A 923 -66.93 -5.73 -14.14
CA ILE A 923 -66.62 -7.16 -14.15
C ILE A 923 -67.45 -7.83 -15.25
N LEU A 924 -66.77 -8.27 -16.31
CA LEU A 924 -67.35 -8.90 -17.48
C LEU A 924 -67.40 -10.42 -17.33
N PHE A 925 -68.16 -11.07 -18.22
CA PHE A 925 -68.26 -12.53 -18.29
C PHE A 925 -67.82 -13.03 -19.67
N ALA A 926 -66.95 -14.03 -19.68
CA ALA A 926 -66.44 -14.63 -20.92
C ALA A 926 -67.57 -15.33 -21.70
N ALA A 927 -67.48 -15.29 -23.03
CA ALA A 927 -68.47 -15.95 -23.90
C ALA A 927 -68.55 -17.48 -23.69
N SER A 928 -67.49 -18.10 -23.16
CA SER A 928 -67.49 -19.52 -22.77
C SER A 928 -68.50 -19.86 -21.68
N LEU A 929 -68.93 -18.87 -20.89
CA LEU A 929 -69.93 -19.05 -19.84
C LEU A 929 -71.37 -18.92 -20.35
N ASN A 930 -71.59 -18.54 -21.61
CA ASN A 930 -72.93 -18.38 -22.15
C ASN A 930 -73.76 -19.67 -22.01
N ASN A 931 -75.00 -19.52 -21.52
CA ASN A 931 -75.93 -20.60 -21.17
C ASN A 931 -75.42 -21.58 -20.08
N GLN A 932 -74.38 -21.21 -19.33
CA GLN A 932 -73.86 -22.00 -18.22
C GLN A 932 -74.37 -21.50 -16.86
N THR A 933 -74.17 -22.32 -15.83
CA THR A 933 -74.49 -21.97 -14.44
C THR A 933 -73.22 -21.95 -13.57
N ILE A 934 -72.92 -20.81 -12.96
CA ILE A 934 -71.88 -20.65 -11.93
C ILE A 934 -72.49 -21.02 -10.57
N ASN A 935 -71.97 -22.08 -9.94
CA ASN A 935 -72.51 -22.55 -8.66
C ASN A 935 -71.70 -21.98 -7.48
N ILE A 936 -72.37 -21.24 -6.59
CA ILE A 936 -71.80 -20.80 -5.31
C ILE A 936 -71.95 -21.95 -4.31
N ASN A 937 -70.85 -22.71 -4.16
CA ASN A 937 -70.77 -23.95 -3.38
C ASN A 937 -70.16 -23.76 -1.96
N THR A 938 -69.84 -22.54 -1.55
CA THR A 938 -69.28 -22.24 -0.22
C THR A 938 -70.08 -21.14 0.48
N THR A 939 -69.44 -20.17 1.12
CA THR A 939 -70.10 -19.00 1.70
C THR A 939 -70.64 -18.08 0.61
N GLN A 940 -71.63 -17.26 0.94
CA GLN A 940 -72.12 -16.20 0.05
C GLN A 940 -70.99 -15.24 -0.36
N LEU A 941 -71.11 -14.60 -1.52
CA LEU A 941 -70.24 -13.48 -1.91
C LEU A 941 -70.65 -12.25 -1.10
N THR A 942 -69.70 -11.56 -0.48
CA THR A 942 -69.96 -10.33 0.29
C THR A 942 -69.25 -9.17 -0.37
N VAL A 943 -70.00 -8.14 -0.74
CA VAL A 943 -69.46 -6.93 -1.37
C VAL A 943 -68.68 -6.13 -0.34
N ASP A 944 -67.47 -5.73 -0.69
CA ASP A 944 -66.51 -4.96 0.11
C ASP A 944 -66.08 -3.65 -0.58
N GLY A 945 -66.75 -3.27 -1.67
CA GLY A 945 -66.50 -2.07 -2.46
C GLY A 945 -67.68 -1.69 -3.36
N GLN A 946 -67.38 -1.22 -4.57
CA GLN A 946 -68.36 -0.95 -5.61
C GLN A 946 -68.26 -1.98 -6.74
N TRP A 947 -69.03 -3.07 -6.67
CA TRP A 947 -68.96 -4.14 -7.66
C TRP A 947 -69.93 -3.90 -8.82
N LYS A 948 -69.51 -4.13 -10.07
CA LYS A 948 -70.39 -4.07 -11.25
C LYS A 948 -70.29 -5.33 -12.08
N TRP A 949 -71.28 -6.22 -12.00
CA TRP A 949 -71.34 -7.45 -12.78
C TRP A 949 -72.10 -7.23 -14.08
N MET A 950 -71.38 -7.21 -15.19
CA MET A 950 -71.88 -6.76 -16.50
C MET A 950 -71.80 -7.90 -17.52
N ALA A 951 -72.89 -8.65 -17.70
CA ALA A 951 -72.97 -9.65 -18.75
C ALA A 951 -73.49 -9.06 -20.07
N THR A 952 -73.06 -9.66 -21.19
CA THR A 952 -73.58 -9.32 -22.52
C THR A 952 -75.05 -9.76 -22.63
N ALA A 953 -75.89 -8.95 -23.27
CA ALA A 953 -77.29 -9.28 -23.51
C ALA A 953 -77.42 -10.62 -24.27
N GLY A 954 -78.34 -11.48 -23.85
CA GLY A 954 -78.56 -12.80 -24.46
C GLY A 954 -77.58 -13.91 -24.02
N SER A 955 -76.63 -13.60 -23.14
CA SER A 955 -75.67 -14.59 -22.60
C SER A 955 -76.32 -15.71 -21.79
N ASN A 956 -77.49 -15.47 -21.18
CA ASN A 956 -78.25 -16.43 -20.35
C ASN A 956 -77.41 -17.10 -19.24
N ILE A 957 -76.42 -16.39 -18.68
CA ILE A 957 -75.58 -16.89 -17.59
C ILE A 957 -76.40 -16.90 -16.30
N GLU A 958 -76.39 -18.03 -15.60
CA GLU A 958 -77.02 -18.19 -14.28
C GLU A 958 -75.98 -18.25 -13.17
N ILE A 959 -76.13 -17.44 -12.13
CA ILE A 959 -75.36 -17.57 -10.88
C ILE A 959 -76.29 -18.14 -9.83
N LYS A 960 -75.99 -19.35 -9.35
CA LYS A 960 -76.88 -20.10 -8.47
C LYS A 960 -76.20 -20.38 -7.14
N ALA A 961 -76.87 -20.04 -6.05
CA ALA A 961 -76.48 -20.53 -4.73
C ALA A 961 -76.88 -22.01 -4.63
N ASN A 962 -75.88 -22.88 -4.53
CA ASN A 962 -76.11 -24.32 -4.49
C ASN A 962 -76.16 -24.80 -3.03
N THR A 963 -75.01 -24.80 -2.34
CA THR A 963 -74.92 -25.07 -0.89
C THR A 963 -74.89 -23.77 -0.07
N ALA A 964 -74.57 -22.63 -0.68
CA ALA A 964 -74.65 -21.33 -0.04
C ALA A 964 -76.10 -20.95 0.31
N THR A 965 -76.29 -20.16 1.38
CA THR A 965 -77.62 -19.63 1.72
C THR A 965 -78.11 -18.61 0.69
N ARG A 966 -77.18 -17.86 0.09
CA ARG A 966 -77.45 -16.88 -0.98
C ARG A 966 -76.25 -16.69 -1.89
N VAL A 967 -76.48 -16.06 -3.05
CA VAL A 967 -75.39 -15.74 -3.98
C VAL A 967 -74.62 -14.53 -3.46
N LEU A 968 -75.32 -13.43 -3.18
CA LEU A 968 -74.70 -12.13 -2.89
C LEU A 968 -75.26 -11.50 -1.63
N ASN A 969 -74.39 -10.85 -0.87
CA ASN A 969 -74.71 -10.02 0.29
C ASN A 969 -74.02 -8.66 0.15
N ILE A 970 -74.79 -7.59 0.26
CA ILE A 970 -74.33 -6.21 0.08
C ILE A 970 -74.49 -5.51 1.43
N PRO A 971 -73.42 -5.35 2.23
CA PRO A 971 -73.49 -4.64 3.50
C PRO A 971 -73.77 -3.14 3.32
N ALA A 972 -74.18 -2.47 4.40
CA ALA A 972 -74.37 -1.02 4.40
C ALA A 972 -73.05 -0.30 4.11
N GLY A 973 -73.07 0.71 3.24
CA GLY A 973 -71.88 1.47 2.81
C GLY A 973 -71.27 1.00 1.48
N PHE A 974 -71.65 -0.18 0.98
CA PHE A 974 -71.17 -0.74 -0.29
C PHE A 974 -72.25 -0.74 -1.37
N SER A 975 -71.85 -0.96 -2.63
CA SER A 975 -72.79 -0.99 -3.76
C SER A 975 -72.53 -2.11 -4.75
N ALA A 976 -73.59 -2.64 -5.34
CA ALA A 976 -73.51 -3.57 -6.46
C ALA A 976 -74.41 -3.14 -7.63
N GLU A 977 -73.89 -3.25 -8.85
CA GLU A 977 -74.66 -3.16 -10.09
C GLU A 977 -74.61 -4.51 -10.80
N ILE A 978 -75.76 -5.00 -11.26
CA ILE A 978 -75.88 -6.31 -11.92
C ILE A 978 -76.67 -6.13 -13.20
N GLN A 979 -76.10 -6.59 -14.31
CA GLN A 979 -76.69 -6.46 -15.64
C GLN A 979 -76.75 -7.79 -16.41
N ASN A 980 -77.89 -8.07 -17.05
CA ASN A 980 -78.13 -9.20 -17.96
C ASN A 980 -77.85 -10.60 -17.38
N LEU A 981 -77.92 -10.77 -16.07
CA LEU A 981 -77.66 -12.05 -15.40
C LEU A 981 -78.96 -12.68 -14.90
N LYS A 982 -78.96 -14.01 -14.77
CA LYS A 982 -79.94 -14.72 -13.95
C LYS A 982 -79.29 -15.09 -12.63
N ILE A 983 -79.92 -14.79 -11.50
CA ILE A 983 -79.42 -15.17 -10.17
C ILE A 983 -80.49 -15.95 -9.43
N THR A 984 -80.12 -17.15 -8.97
CA THR A 984 -81.04 -18.06 -8.27
C THR A 984 -80.56 -18.30 -6.84
N GLY A 985 -81.45 -18.11 -5.88
CA GLY A 985 -81.15 -18.26 -4.44
C GLY A 985 -80.86 -19.70 -4.01
N GLY A 986 -80.39 -19.85 -2.76
CA GLY A 986 -80.05 -21.16 -2.18
C GLY A 986 -81.25 -21.90 -1.62
N SER A 987 -81.15 -23.22 -1.45
CA SER A 987 -82.23 -24.08 -0.90
C SER A 987 -82.29 -24.11 0.64
N ALA A 988 -81.32 -23.50 1.33
CA ALA A 988 -81.29 -23.41 2.79
C ALA A 988 -82.44 -22.54 3.33
N ALA A 989 -82.82 -22.74 4.59
CA ALA A 989 -83.86 -21.94 5.25
C ALA A 989 -83.48 -20.45 5.28
N ASN A 990 -84.40 -19.56 4.89
CA ASN A 990 -84.17 -18.12 4.67
C ASN A 990 -83.15 -17.81 3.55
N GLY A 991 -83.01 -18.73 2.59
CA GLY A 991 -82.15 -18.53 1.43
C GLY A 991 -82.69 -17.43 0.52
N SER A 992 -81.81 -16.58 0.00
CA SER A 992 -82.17 -15.59 -1.02
C SER A 992 -81.22 -15.59 -2.21
N ALA A 993 -81.57 -15.00 -3.35
CA ALA A 993 -80.57 -14.77 -4.40
C ALA A 993 -79.61 -13.65 -3.93
N ILE A 994 -80.18 -12.54 -3.45
CA ILE A 994 -79.42 -11.38 -2.95
C ILE A 994 -79.98 -10.93 -1.60
N ASP A 995 -79.10 -10.51 -0.69
CA ASP A 995 -79.42 -9.72 0.52
C ASP A 995 -78.80 -8.34 0.38
N ASN A 996 -79.61 -7.29 0.40
CA ASN A 996 -79.14 -5.93 0.22
C ASN A 996 -79.41 -5.07 1.46
N LEU A 997 -78.34 -4.59 2.09
CA LEU A 997 -78.31 -3.54 3.11
C LEU A 997 -77.63 -2.26 2.62
N GLY A 998 -76.92 -2.32 1.48
CA GLY A 998 -76.30 -1.18 0.79
C GLY A 998 -77.11 -0.71 -0.41
N THR A 999 -76.43 -0.30 -1.48
CA THR A 999 -77.07 0.18 -2.72
C THR A 999 -77.02 -0.89 -3.81
N LEU A 1000 -78.17 -1.25 -4.38
CA LEU A 1000 -78.26 -2.24 -5.45
C LEU A 1000 -78.89 -1.64 -6.71
N THR A 1001 -78.22 -1.80 -7.86
CA THR A 1001 -78.78 -1.50 -9.18
C THR A 1001 -78.94 -2.78 -9.99
N LEU A 1002 -80.14 -3.05 -10.49
CA LEU A 1002 -80.44 -4.17 -11.37
C LEU A 1002 -80.82 -3.66 -12.76
N ARG A 1003 -80.15 -4.18 -13.78
CA ARG A 1003 -80.45 -3.89 -15.20
C ARG A 1003 -80.73 -5.17 -15.96
N ASP A 1004 -81.90 -5.31 -16.56
CA ASP A 1004 -82.27 -6.48 -17.38
C ASP A 1004 -81.94 -7.85 -16.70
N THR A 1005 -82.08 -7.92 -15.37
CA THR A 1005 -81.62 -9.03 -14.53
C THR A 1005 -82.79 -9.87 -14.03
N LYS A 1006 -82.62 -11.20 -14.02
CA LYS A 1006 -83.64 -12.16 -13.54
C LYS A 1006 -83.24 -12.67 -12.15
N LEU A 1007 -84.08 -12.51 -11.14
CA LEU A 1007 -83.83 -12.98 -9.77
C LEU A 1007 -84.89 -13.99 -9.33
N TYR A 1008 -84.52 -15.26 -9.11
CA TYR A 1008 -85.46 -16.32 -8.78
C TYR A 1008 -85.19 -16.94 -7.40
N ARG A 1009 -86.25 -17.34 -6.68
CA ARG A 1009 -86.15 -18.21 -5.51
C ARG A 1009 -85.79 -19.65 -5.89
N ALA A 1010 -85.20 -20.40 -4.96
CA ALA A 1010 -84.93 -21.83 -5.13
C ALA A 1010 -86.13 -22.73 -4.77
N THR A 1011 -86.79 -22.49 -3.65
CA THR A 1011 -87.91 -23.31 -3.13
C THR A 1011 -89.01 -22.41 -2.55
N GLY A 1012 -90.22 -22.93 -2.37
CA GLY A 1012 -91.43 -22.14 -2.07
C GLY A 1012 -91.45 -21.37 -0.74
N THR A 1013 -90.46 -21.54 0.14
CA THR A 1013 -90.32 -20.78 1.41
C THR A 1013 -89.18 -19.75 1.38
N ASN A 1014 -88.41 -19.68 0.29
CA ASN A 1014 -87.27 -18.77 0.10
C ASN A 1014 -87.67 -17.55 -0.75
N THR A 1015 -86.93 -16.44 -0.64
CA THR A 1015 -87.21 -15.19 -1.37
C THR A 1015 -86.15 -14.91 -2.43
N ALA A 1016 -86.49 -14.43 -3.61
CA ALA A 1016 -85.50 -14.03 -4.62
C ALA A 1016 -84.60 -12.87 -4.14
N LEU A 1017 -85.16 -11.83 -3.50
CA LEU A 1017 -84.42 -10.67 -3.04
C LEU A 1017 -84.88 -10.26 -1.64
N ARG A 1018 -83.93 -10.16 -0.70
CA ARG A 1018 -84.14 -9.52 0.61
C ARG A 1018 -83.56 -8.12 0.56
N ASN A 1019 -84.40 -7.10 0.32
CA ASN A 1019 -83.95 -5.72 0.21
C ASN A 1019 -84.25 -4.90 1.47
N ARG A 1020 -83.22 -4.24 2.02
CA ARG A 1020 -83.27 -3.34 3.19
C ARG A 1020 -82.50 -2.03 2.95
N GLY A 1021 -81.92 -1.82 1.78
CA GLY A 1021 -81.25 -0.59 1.35
C GLY A 1021 -81.81 -0.03 0.03
N PRO A 1022 -81.21 1.02 -0.54
CA PRO A 1022 -81.61 1.57 -1.84
C PRO A 1022 -81.56 0.53 -2.96
N LEU A 1023 -82.61 0.48 -3.77
CA LEU A 1023 -82.74 -0.42 -4.93
C LEU A 1023 -83.19 0.38 -6.15
N THR A 1024 -82.40 0.30 -7.23
CA THR A 1024 -82.72 0.86 -8.54
C THR A 1024 -82.93 -0.29 -9.52
N VAL A 1025 -84.06 -0.30 -10.24
CA VAL A 1025 -84.40 -1.35 -11.23
C VAL A 1025 -84.63 -0.69 -12.57
N ILE A 1026 -83.91 -1.18 -13.60
CA ILE A 1026 -83.88 -0.58 -14.94
C ILE A 1026 -84.03 -1.68 -15.99
N GLY A 1027 -84.80 -1.42 -17.05
CA GLY A 1027 -85.03 -2.40 -18.12
C GLY A 1027 -85.92 -3.57 -17.70
N ASN A 1028 -85.74 -4.72 -18.36
CA ASN A 1028 -86.59 -5.91 -18.25
C ASN A 1028 -86.14 -6.84 -17.11
N CYS A 1029 -86.21 -6.37 -15.87
CA CYS A 1029 -85.93 -7.22 -14.71
C CYS A 1029 -87.12 -8.14 -14.37
N ASP A 1030 -86.86 -9.43 -14.06
CA ASP A 1030 -87.88 -10.42 -13.66
C ASP A 1030 -87.54 -11.00 -12.29
N ILE A 1031 -88.25 -10.54 -11.25
CA ILE A 1031 -88.00 -10.94 -9.85
C ILE A 1031 -89.14 -11.86 -9.41
N ARG A 1032 -88.86 -13.17 -9.27
CA ARG A 1032 -89.85 -14.20 -8.91
C ARG A 1032 -89.59 -14.76 -7.53
N ASN A 1033 -90.36 -14.27 -6.57
CA ASN A 1033 -90.39 -14.75 -5.19
C ASN A 1033 -91.09 -16.07 -5.03
#